data_AF-A0A0K0X9S7-F1
#
_entry.id   AF-A0A0K0X9S7-F1
#
_cell.length_a   1.000
_cell.length_b   1.000
_cell.length_c   1.000
_cell.angle_alpha   90.00
_cell.angle_beta   90.00
_cell.angle_gamma   90.00
#
_symmetry.space_group_name_H-M   'P 1'
#
loop_
_entity.id
_entity.type
_entity.pdbx_description
1 polymer ?
#
loop_
_entity_poly.entity_id
_entity_poly.type
_entity_poly.pdbx_seq_one_letter_code
_entity_poly.pdbx_strand_id
1 'polypeptide(L)'
;MQQHEREALGALRLTWAPTADDLWHSQGALHVPGLHERALADVLAAFDDAEREADSSPLGVVVRGPAGSGKTHLLGQVRERVQTAGGFFFLVELLDATSFWQSARAGILESLGRPGAERETQLKDLLWELASIAHISRANRRAIIGDDDLTPEILTDFVNALHKARRQTIKRAHHTLRALVLLGAADLDLQDIGEAFLVGNVGTLGAADGSDRELAGWGLPVPSATPQESVRDISRLVALAGPAVLALDQIDTLLAQSTERTSDRIPERGDEPGVPGPDNRDLEHVAHGLMSVRQTMRRTVSVVACLPAAWEAIQDRATASVHDRFRTTALLQGLPTPDIGRAILERRFSATYNAVGYAAPYPSWPILPSAFDDATQYTPRQLLKRADAHIRRCLERDTVEELTRLTGEVAQPHEPGHGAGTADTTELDRRFAEYRRRAVTAAALDPDGEDTTMPGLLSAALEAWITELGEAEQTFWPDPPPGQRVVLHARLRQSLDAATDDERHWAFRAIASGNAIAVQNRIRKALEATGLNPQRRTLCLLRNTPWPRGAKTAAMIEEFTAAGGRVLPMSDDDIRTMTALRDLIDDNHPDLPEWLRRRRPAHGIDLLRAALGDVAGDAGELPEPYFTEPETVPQPVATQAPTTQAVVIEHSPTAITLGVDATGGQPVSVDLAALRKHTAMFAGSGSGKTVLIRRLVEECALRGVSSIVLDPNNDLSRLGSRWPELPPGWNPADNERGDEYFADTEVVVWTPRRSTGRPLSFQPLPDFASVLDDDDEFSDAVESAVAALEPRALIVGNTAKANRSRAVLREALRYYGASRSVTLSGFIDLLGDLPDDVSALGSARALAAELGQNLRAATVNDPLFGGAGTAADPGVLLTPSPGYRARVSVISMVGLTNEQQREGFVNQLQMALFAWIKRHPAGDRPLGGLLVMDEAQNFAPSSHTTASTHSTLALSSQARKYGLGLVFATQSPRGLHNHIPGNSATQFYGLLNSPAQIAVAREMARVKGGLVPDISRLRSGQFYLALEGNAFHKIQTPWCLSHHPPSPPTTDEVLALAQQREPATP
;
A
#
# COMPACT_ATOMS: atom_id res chain seq x y z
N MET A 1 1.04 17.58 -39.04
CA MET A 1 0.34 18.28 -37.94
C MET A 1 1.42 18.78 -36.98
N GLN A 2 1.21 19.88 -36.26
CA GLN A 2 2.25 20.42 -35.36
C GLN A 2 2.36 19.56 -34.08
N GLN A 3 3.54 19.51 -33.45
CA GLN A 3 3.81 18.61 -32.31
C GLN A 3 2.82 18.78 -31.15
N HIS A 4 2.51 20.02 -30.78
CA HIS A 4 1.52 20.36 -29.76
C HIS A 4 0.08 19.99 -30.14
N GLU A 5 -0.28 20.03 -31.42
CA GLU A 5 -1.59 19.56 -31.93
C GLU A 5 -1.68 18.03 -31.85
N ARG A 6 -0.58 17.33 -32.16
CA ARG A 6 -0.47 15.87 -32.06
C ARG A 6 -0.58 15.40 -30.61
N GLU A 7 0.10 16.08 -29.69
CA GLU A 7 0.01 15.82 -28.24
C GLU A 7 -1.40 16.07 -27.71
N ALA A 8 -2.06 17.15 -28.15
CA ALA A 8 -3.43 17.47 -27.76
C ALA A 8 -4.46 16.44 -28.27
N LEU A 9 -4.40 16.06 -29.55
CA LEU A 9 -5.28 15.03 -30.12
C LEU A 9 -4.98 13.64 -29.55
N GLY A 10 -3.70 13.32 -29.32
CA GLY A 10 -3.27 12.05 -28.72
C GLY A 10 -3.73 11.90 -27.26
N ALA A 11 -3.93 13.00 -26.55
CA ALA A 11 -4.46 13.00 -25.18
C ALA A 11 -5.99 12.73 -25.12
N LEU A 12 -6.73 12.91 -26.21
CA LEU A 12 -8.18 12.66 -26.24
C LEU A 12 -8.48 11.16 -26.26
N ARG A 13 -8.67 10.57 -25.08
CA ARG A 13 -9.21 9.21 -24.91
C ARG A 13 -10.71 9.27 -24.65
N LEU A 14 -11.53 8.98 -25.65
CA LEU A 14 -12.99 8.94 -25.50
C LEU A 14 -13.46 7.54 -25.09
N THR A 15 -13.97 7.38 -23.87
CA THR A 15 -14.63 6.14 -23.45
C THR A 15 -16.11 6.18 -23.86
N TRP A 16 -16.56 5.26 -24.72
CA TRP A 16 -17.96 5.16 -25.19
C TRP A 16 -18.70 3.91 -24.68
N ALA A 17 -18.07 3.09 -23.84
CA ALA A 17 -18.67 1.91 -23.22
C ALA A 17 -18.54 2.02 -21.69
N PRO A 18 -19.36 2.86 -21.04
CA PRO A 18 -19.30 2.97 -19.58
C PRO A 18 -19.67 1.64 -18.94
N THR A 19 -18.84 1.19 -18.00
CA THR A 19 -19.04 0.03 -17.15
C THR A 19 -19.91 0.38 -15.94
N ALA A 20 -20.39 -0.64 -15.21
CA ALA A 20 -21.05 -0.41 -13.93
C ALA A 20 -20.16 0.30 -12.90
N ASP A 21 -18.83 0.17 -13.01
CA ASP A 21 -17.88 0.90 -12.17
C ASP A 21 -17.83 2.40 -12.49
N ASP A 22 -18.00 2.77 -13.76
CA ASP A 22 -18.03 4.18 -14.18
C ASP A 22 -19.20 4.96 -13.54
N LEU A 23 -20.26 4.27 -13.13
CA LEU A 23 -21.42 4.83 -12.43
C LEU A 23 -21.04 5.47 -11.08
N TRP A 24 -20.00 4.96 -10.43
CA TRP A 24 -19.54 5.39 -9.10
C TRP A 24 -18.56 6.56 -9.14
N HIS A 25 -18.06 6.94 -10.32
CA HIS A 25 -17.25 8.14 -10.49
C HIS A 25 -18.12 9.40 -10.54
N SER A 26 -17.57 10.55 -10.17
CA SER A 26 -18.29 11.84 -10.26
C SER A 26 -18.59 12.17 -11.73
N GLN A 27 -19.86 12.09 -12.11
CA GLN A 27 -20.37 12.37 -13.46
C GLN A 27 -20.73 13.85 -13.63
N GLY A 28 -20.68 14.65 -12.57
CA GLY A 28 -21.03 16.08 -12.58
C GLY A 28 -20.23 16.92 -13.59
N ALA A 29 -18.97 16.57 -13.86
CA ALA A 29 -18.15 17.24 -14.87
C ALA A 29 -18.53 16.90 -16.33
N LEU A 30 -19.14 15.73 -16.54
CA LEU A 30 -19.45 15.16 -17.86
C LEU A 30 -20.94 15.23 -18.23
N HIS A 31 -21.83 15.40 -17.24
CA HIS A 31 -23.27 15.47 -17.47
C HIS A 31 -23.69 16.77 -18.14
N VAL A 32 -24.30 16.67 -19.32
CA VAL A 32 -24.99 17.77 -20.00
C VAL A 32 -26.47 17.89 -19.57
N PRO A 33 -26.90 19.02 -18.97
CA PRO A 33 -28.30 19.30 -18.67
C PRO A 33 -29.18 19.17 -19.91
N GLY A 34 -30.42 18.70 -19.76
CA GLY A 34 -31.34 18.43 -20.88
C GLY A 34 -31.34 16.99 -21.42
N LEU A 35 -30.35 16.15 -21.07
CA LEU A 35 -30.33 14.73 -21.45
C LEU A 35 -31.12 13.88 -20.44
N HIS A 36 -32.20 13.23 -20.88
CA HIS A 36 -33.06 12.30 -20.11
C HIS A 36 -33.75 12.86 -18.85
N GLU A 37 -33.92 14.18 -18.75
CA GLU A 37 -34.46 14.85 -17.55
C GLU A 37 -35.83 14.31 -17.09
N ARG A 38 -36.72 13.96 -18.02
CA ARG A 38 -38.05 13.42 -17.67
C ARG A 38 -37.95 12.06 -16.98
N ALA A 39 -37.12 11.16 -17.51
CA ALA A 39 -36.92 9.84 -16.91
C ALA A 39 -36.21 9.94 -15.55
N LEU A 40 -35.27 10.88 -15.40
CA LEU A 40 -34.65 11.18 -14.11
C LEU A 40 -35.68 11.71 -13.09
N ALA A 41 -36.54 12.65 -13.50
CA ALA A 41 -37.58 13.20 -12.64
C ALA A 41 -38.58 12.13 -12.16
N ASP A 42 -38.96 11.19 -13.03
CA ASP A 42 -39.85 10.08 -12.66
C ASP A 42 -39.23 9.16 -11.59
N VAL A 43 -37.92 8.88 -11.69
CA VAL A 43 -37.19 8.09 -10.69
C VAL A 43 -37.09 8.85 -9.36
N LEU A 44 -36.74 10.14 -9.42
CA LEU A 44 -36.62 10.96 -8.21
C LEU A 44 -37.96 11.18 -7.51
N ALA A 45 -39.06 11.32 -8.26
CA ALA A 45 -40.39 11.37 -7.67
C ALA A 45 -40.74 10.11 -6.88
N ALA A 46 -40.37 8.93 -7.40
CA ALA A 46 -40.55 7.66 -6.66
C ALA A 46 -39.64 7.57 -5.43
N PHE A 47 -38.45 8.17 -5.48
CA PHE A 47 -37.55 8.28 -4.32
C PHE A 47 -38.11 9.21 -3.24
N ASP A 48 -38.65 10.37 -3.62
CA ASP A 48 -39.32 11.28 -2.69
C ASP A 48 -40.54 10.60 -2.02
N ASP A 49 -41.25 9.72 -2.74
CA ASP A 49 -42.34 8.93 -2.16
C ASP A 49 -41.82 7.97 -1.07
N ALA A 50 -40.66 7.31 -1.28
CA ALA A 50 -40.01 6.49 -0.24
C ALA A 50 -39.51 7.33 0.95
N GLU A 51 -39.16 8.59 0.73
CA GLU A 51 -38.76 9.50 1.81
C GLU A 51 -39.97 9.84 2.70
N ARG A 52 -41.13 10.15 2.09
CA ARG A 52 -42.37 10.53 2.79
C ARG A 52 -43.04 9.35 3.51
N GLU A 53 -43.02 8.15 2.93
CA GLU A 53 -43.69 6.97 3.47
C GLU A 53 -42.70 5.93 4.03
N ALA A 54 -42.27 6.13 5.29
CA ALA A 54 -41.25 5.27 5.92
C ALA A 54 -41.65 3.78 6.10
N ASP A 55 -42.95 3.47 6.09
CA ASP A 55 -43.48 2.12 6.31
C ASP A 55 -43.86 1.37 5.01
N SER A 56 -43.81 2.04 3.85
CA SER A 56 -44.19 1.49 2.56
C SER A 56 -42.99 1.46 1.58
N SER A 57 -43.13 0.70 0.50
CA SER A 57 -42.19 0.73 -0.63
C SER A 57 -42.96 1.23 -1.86
N PRO A 58 -42.49 2.29 -2.53
CA PRO A 58 -43.18 2.91 -3.66
C PRO A 58 -43.20 1.97 -4.87
N LEU A 59 -43.88 2.40 -5.94
CA LEU A 59 -43.87 1.69 -7.21
C LEU A 59 -42.45 1.73 -7.81
N GLY A 60 -42.03 0.62 -8.41
CA GLY A 60 -40.78 0.60 -9.16
C GLY A 60 -40.87 1.44 -10.43
N VAL A 61 -39.72 1.79 -10.99
CA VAL A 61 -39.62 2.61 -12.21
C VAL A 61 -38.82 1.87 -13.27
N VAL A 62 -39.31 1.86 -14.50
CA VAL A 62 -38.66 1.17 -15.63
C VAL A 62 -38.14 2.20 -16.61
N VAL A 63 -36.83 2.16 -16.85
CA VAL A 63 -36.11 3.01 -17.79
C VAL A 63 -35.80 2.20 -19.05
N ARG A 64 -36.51 2.51 -20.13
CA ARG A 64 -36.40 1.79 -21.41
C ARG A 64 -35.62 2.60 -22.42
N GLY A 65 -34.67 1.98 -23.12
CA GLY A 65 -33.95 2.64 -24.20
C GLY A 65 -33.06 1.69 -25.00
N PRO A 66 -32.79 1.97 -26.30
CA PRO A 66 -31.93 1.14 -27.14
C PRO A 66 -30.48 1.11 -26.60
N ALA A 67 -29.66 0.18 -27.09
CA ALA A 67 -28.25 0.09 -26.73
C ALA A 67 -27.54 1.43 -26.98
N GLY A 68 -26.73 1.88 -26.02
CA GLY A 68 -26.01 3.16 -26.12
C GLY A 68 -26.84 4.44 -25.94
N SER A 69 -28.12 4.34 -25.58
CA SER A 69 -28.99 5.51 -25.28
C SER A 69 -28.60 6.30 -24.03
N GLY A 70 -27.75 5.76 -23.15
CA GLY A 70 -27.30 6.42 -21.92
C GLY A 70 -28.02 5.99 -20.63
N LYS A 71 -28.56 4.76 -20.59
CA LYS A 71 -29.21 4.17 -19.39
C LYS A 71 -28.30 4.21 -18.15
N THR A 72 -27.07 3.68 -18.28
CA THR A 72 -26.07 3.66 -17.20
C THR A 72 -25.69 5.07 -16.73
N HIS A 73 -25.61 6.04 -17.67
CA HIS A 73 -25.37 7.46 -17.34
C HIS A 73 -26.51 8.06 -16.52
N LEU A 74 -27.78 7.76 -16.85
CA LEU A 74 -28.93 8.16 -16.06
C LEU A 74 -28.89 7.56 -14.66
N LEU A 75 -28.54 6.28 -14.51
CA LEU A 75 -28.42 5.64 -13.20
C LEU A 75 -27.32 6.30 -12.35
N GLY A 76 -26.22 6.74 -12.95
CA GLY A 76 -25.19 7.54 -12.26
C GLY A 76 -25.72 8.86 -11.71
N GLN A 77 -26.62 9.53 -12.43
CA GLN A 77 -27.26 10.76 -11.93
C GLN A 77 -28.26 10.48 -10.81
N VAL A 78 -29.02 9.40 -10.93
CA VAL A 78 -29.92 8.94 -9.86
C VAL A 78 -29.10 8.72 -8.60
N ARG A 79 -27.96 8.00 -8.69
CA ARG A 79 -27.03 7.81 -7.56
C ARG A 79 -26.62 9.13 -6.93
N GLU A 80 -26.06 10.06 -7.70
CA GLU A 80 -25.55 11.34 -7.16
C GLU A 80 -26.65 12.13 -6.45
N ARG A 81 -27.85 12.21 -7.03
CA ARG A 81 -28.98 12.93 -6.44
C ARG A 81 -29.50 12.25 -5.17
N VAL A 82 -29.62 10.93 -5.18
CA VAL A 82 -30.03 10.12 -4.01
C VAL A 82 -29.05 10.29 -2.87
N GLN A 83 -27.75 10.17 -3.14
CA GLN A 83 -26.70 10.32 -2.12
C GLN A 83 -26.64 11.76 -1.57
N THR A 84 -26.77 12.77 -2.43
CA THR A 84 -26.84 14.18 -1.99
C THR A 84 -28.04 14.44 -1.05
N ALA A 85 -29.14 13.71 -1.24
CA ALA A 85 -30.32 13.75 -0.37
C ALA A 85 -30.19 12.87 0.90
N GLY A 86 -29.02 12.28 1.15
CA GLY A 86 -28.79 11.39 2.30
C GLY A 86 -29.39 9.98 2.16
N GLY A 87 -29.73 9.57 0.94
CA GLY A 87 -30.22 8.23 0.62
C GLY A 87 -29.11 7.27 0.18
N PHE A 88 -29.46 5.99 0.09
CA PHE A 88 -28.54 4.92 -0.31
C PHE A 88 -28.81 4.44 -1.73
N PHE A 89 -27.79 4.13 -2.50
CA PHE A 89 -27.91 3.62 -3.86
C PHE A 89 -27.25 2.24 -3.97
N PHE A 90 -27.96 1.28 -4.55
CA PHE A 90 -27.51 -0.09 -4.75
C PHE A 90 -27.64 -0.46 -6.22
N LEU A 91 -26.55 -0.93 -6.83
CA LEU A 91 -26.54 -1.45 -8.20
C LEU A 91 -26.47 -2.98 -8.17
N VAL A 92 -27.29 -3.63 -8.99
CA VAL A 92 -27.32 -5.09 -9.14
C VAL A 92 -27.25 -5.45 -10.61
N GLU A 93 -26.20 -6.18 -10.99
CA GLU A 93 -26.08 -6.84 -12.28
C GLU A 93 -26.59 -8.29 -12.14
N LEU A 94 -27.53 -8.69 -12.98
CA LEU A 94 -28.05 -10.06 -12.98
C LEU A 94 -27.23 -10.93 -13.94
N LEU A 95 -26.41 -11.83 -13.40
CA LEU A 95 -25.54 -12.72 -14.17
C LEU A 95 -26.18 -14.07 -14.50
N ASP A 96 -27.14 -14.51 -13.70
CA ASP A 96 -27.93 -15.73 -13.88
C ASP A 96 -29.37 -15.51 -13.37
N ALA A 97 -30.33 -16.08 -14.07
CA ALA A 97 -31.76 -15.96 -13.77
C ALA A 97 -32.19 -16.77 -12.55
N THR A 98 -31.54 -17.90 -12.24
CA THR A 98 -31.95 -18.79 -11.14
C THR A 98 -31.50 -18.32 -9.75
N SER A 99 -30.59 -17.35 -9.70
CA SER A 99 -29.90 -16.90 -8.48
C SER A 99 -30.14 -15.41 -8.14
N PHE A 100 -31.29 -14.84 -8.53
CA PHE A 100 -31.65 -13.42 -8.34
C PHE A 100 -31.29 -12.83 -6.97
N TRP A 101 -31.69 -13.49 -5.88
CA TRP A 101 -31.44 -12.98 -4.52
C TRP A 101 -29.97 -13.10 -4.07
N GLN A 102 -29.20 -14.01 -4.67
CA GLN A 102 -27.76 -14.08 -4.44
C GLN A 102 -27.06 -12.91 -5.13
N SER A 103 -27.41 -12.61 -6.39
CA SER A 103 -26.92 -11.43 -7.11
C SER A 103 -27.32 -10.13 -6.42
N ALA A 104 -28.57 -10.02 -5.97
CA ALA A 104 -29.04 -8.84 -5.22
C ALA A 104 -28.27 -8.64 -3.91
N ARG A 105 -28.00 -9.72 -3.16
CA ARG A 105 -27.19 -9.65 -1.93
C ARG A 105 -25.76 -9.20 -2.24
N ALA A 106 -25.12 -9.81 -3.24
CA ALA A 106 -23.75 -9.47 -3.62
C ALA A 106 -23.67 -8.00 -4.07
N GLY A 107 -24.54 -7.56 -4.97
CA GLY A 107 -24.59 -6.18 -5.45
C GLY A 107 -24.86 -5.15 -4.35
N ILE A 108 -25.72 -5.46 -3.37
CA ILE A 108 -25.95 -4.58 -2.20
C ILE A 108 -24.70 -4.48 -1.31
N LEU A 109 -24.06 -5.59 -0.97
CA LEU A 109 -22.85 -5.59 -0.13
C LEU A 109 -21.68 -4.89 -0.82
N GLU A 110 -21.54 -5.10 -2.12
CA GLU A 110 -20.57 -4.40 -2.95
C GLU A 110 -20.84 -2.91 -2.97
N SER A 111 -22.08 -2.51 -3.27
CA SER A 111 -22.53 -1.11 -3.28
C SER A 111 -22.32 -0.42 -1.93
N LEU A 112 -22.51 -1.12 -0.80
CA LEU A 112 -22.21 -0.59 0.53
C LEU A 112 -20.71 -0.25 0.71
N GLY A 113 -19.81 -0.96 0.03
CA GLY A 113 -18.38 -0.65 -0.01
C GLY A 113 -17.99 0.47 -0.98
N ARG A 114 -18.94 0.99 -1.78
CA ARG A 114 -18.69 2.08 -2.75
C ARG A 114 -18.79 3.46 -2.08
N PRO A 115 -18.27 4.54 -2.72
CA PRO A 115 -18.24 5.88 -2.15
C PRO A 115 -19.58 6.34 -1.56
N GLY A 116 -19.52 6.86 -0.33
CA GLY A 116 -20.65 7.43 0.41
C GLY A 116 -20.95 8.87 0.04
N ALA A 117 -21.96 9.44 0.68
CA ALA A 117 -22.34 10.84 0.52
C ALA A 117 -21.43 11.77 1.33
N GLU A 118 -21.14 11.40 2.58
CA GLU A 118 -20.30 12.19 3.50
C GLU A 118 -18.98 11.49 3.84
N ARG A 119 -18.97 10.16 3.84
CA ARG A 119 -17.82 9.34 4.24
C ARG A 119 -17.28 8.52 3.07
N GLU A 120 -16.14 7.91 3.32
CA GLU A 120 -15.41 7.07 2.34
C GLU A 120 -16.29 6.00 1.70
N THR A 121 -17.25 5.42 2.44
CA THR A 121 -18.18 4.40 1.92
C THR A 121 -19.61 4.59 2.40
N GLN A 122 -20.58 4.10 1.62
CA GLN A 122 -21.99 4.06 2.01
C GLN A 122 -22.21 3.25 3.31
N LEU A 123 -21.39 2.22 3.57
CA LEU A 123 -21.43 1.46 4.81
C LEU A 123 -21.04 2.33 6.01
N LYS A 124 -19.99 3.17 5.89
CA LYS A 124 -19.61 4.09 6.96
C LYS A 124 -20.71 5.12 7.23
N ASP A 125 -21.36 5.63 6.19
CA ASP A 125 -22.53 6.52 6.35
C ASP A 125 -23.70 5.82 7.05
N LEU A 126 -24.03 4.59 6.64
CA LEU A 126 -25.05 3.77 7.29
C LEU A 126 -24.74 3.55 8.78
N LEU A 127 -23.53 3.08 9.09
CA LEU A 127 -23.11 2.78 10.47
C LEU A 127 -23.06 4.04 11.32
N TRP A 128 -22.66 5.18 10.74
CA TRP A 128 -22.69 6.46 11.43
C TRP A 128 -24.10 6.89 11.81
N GLU A 129 -25.05 6.81 10.89
CA GLU A 129 -26.45 7.16 11.15
C GLU A 129 -27.08 6.21 12.17
N LEU A 130 -26.83 4.91 12.06
CA LEU A 130 -27.29 3.93 13.06
C LEU A 130 -26.68 4.19 14.44
N ALA A 131 -25.40 4.56 14.52
CA ALA A 131 -24.74 4.97 15.76
C ALA A 131 -25.29 6.29 16.32
N SER A 132 -25.73 7.20 15.44
CA SER A 132 -26.42 8.43 15.80
C SER A 132 -27.77 8.13 16.46
N ILE A 133 -28.58 7.25 15.84
CA ILE A 133 -29.86 6.77 16.39
C ILE A 133 -29.68 6.04 17.72
N ALA A 134 -28.58 5.30 17.89
CA ALA A 134 -28.25 4.60 19.12
C ALA A 134 -27.75 5.51 20.26
N HIS A 135 -27.45 6.80 19.98
CA HIS A 135 -26.89 7.78 20.92
C HIS A 135 -25.61 7.31 21.63
N ILE A 136 -24.72 6.59 20.93
CA ILE A 136 -23.42 6.17 21.49
C ILE A 136 -22.38 7.30 21.49
N SER A 137 -21.35 7.16 22.35
CA SER A 137 -20.26 8.15 22.49
C SER A 137 -19.50 8.38 21.18
N ARG A 138 -18.86 9.54 21.03
CA ARG A 138 -18.06 9.87 19.84
C ARG A 138 -16.89 8.90 19.62
N ALA A 139 -16.24 8.45 20.70
CA ALA A 139 -15.15 7.47 20.63
C ALA A 139 -15.66 6.12 20.10
N ASN A 140 -16.73 5.58 20.70
CA ASN A 140 -17.31 4.32 20.25
C ASN A 140 -17.83 4.42 18.81
N ARG A 141 -18.38 5.59 18.42
CA ARG A 141 -18.84 5.81 17.05
C ARG A 141 -17.71 5.69 16.04
N ARG A 142 -16.51 6.22 16.33
CA ARG A 142 -15.33 6.09 15.46
C ARG A 142 -14.89 4.64 15.32
N ALA A 143 -14.88 3.87 16.41
CA ALA A 143 -14.62 2.43 16.37
C ALA A 143 -15.66 1.65 15.53
N ILE A 144 -16.95 1.97 15.67
CA ILE A 144 -18.04 1.32 14.92
C ILE A 144 -17.96 1.58 13.42
N ILE A 145 -17.50 2.77 12.99
CA ILE A 145 -17.33 3.06 11.56
C ILE A 145 -15.95 2.64 11.01
N GLY A 146 -15.08 2.05 11.85
CA GLY A 146 -13.76 1.57 11.44
C GLY A 146 -12.66 2.64 11.34
N ASP A 147 -12.80 3.77 12.04
CA ASP A 147 -11.77 4.82 12.11
C ASP A 147 -10.82 4.68 13.33
N ASP A 148 -11.16 3.83 14.29
CA ASP A 148 -10.39 3.45 15.47
C ASP A 148 -10.59 1.93 15.73
N ASP A 149 -9.85 1.33 16.65
CA ASP A 149 -9.93 -0.12 16.95
C ASP A 149 -11.30 -0.55 17.49
N LEU A 150 -11.85 -1.63 16.93
CA LEU A 150 -13.12 -2.22 17.33
C LEU A 150 -12.90 -3.35 18.34
N THR A 151 -13.64 -3.33 19.46
CA THR A 151 -13.66 -4.43 20.44
C THR A 151 -15.05 -5.11 20.52
N PRO A 152 -15.13 -6.39 20.94
CA PRO A 152 -16.42 -7.08 21.12
C PRO A 152 -17.38 -6.38 22.09
N GLU A 153 -16.85 -5.70 23.11
CA GLU A 153 -17.61 -4.93 24.09
C GLU A 153 -18.26 -3.71 23.42
N ILE A 154 -17.48 -2.93 22.66
CA ILE A 154 -17.98 -1.74 21.94
C ILE A 154 -19.10 -2.15 20.97
N LEU A 155 -18.90 -3.25 20.23
CA LEU A 155 -19.91 -3.78 19.31
C LEU A 155 -21.19 -4.18 20.05
N THR A 156 -21.05 -4.86 21.19
CA THR A 156 -22.19 -5.33 21.98
C THR A 156 -22.97 -4.18 22.59
N ASP A 157 -22.28 -3.14 23.08
CA ASP A 157 -22.91 -1.93 23.59
C ASP A 157 -23.69 -1.18 22.51
N PHE A 158 -23.11 -1.07 21.30
CA PHE A 158 -23.80 -0.47 20.16
C PHE A 158 -25.08 -1.23 19.79
N VAL A 159 -25.01 -2.55 19.65
CA VAL A 159 -26.18 -3.39 19.32
C VAL A 159 -27.27 -3.26 20.39
N ASN A 160 -26.90 -3.26 21.67
CA ASN A 160 -27.84 -3.10 22.78
C ASN A 160 -28.47 -1.70 22.82
N ALA A 161 -27.68 -0.66 22.56
CA ALA A 161 -28.17 0.72 22.49
C ALA A 161 -29.15 0.90 21.33
N LEU A 162 -28.83 0.37 20.14
CA LEU A 162 -29.73 0.43 18.99
C LEU A 162 -30.98 -0.45 19.20
N HIS A 163 -30.87 -1.58 19.90
CA HIS A 163 -32.03 -2.38 20.29
C HIS A 163 -33.01 -1.60 21.18
N LYS A 164 -32.52 -0.78 22.11
CA LYS A 164 -33.37 0.09 22.94
C LYS A 164 -34.10 1.14 22.08
N ALA A 165 -33.41 1.70 21.09
CA ALA A 165 -33.98 2.72 20.21
C ALA A 165 -34.96 2.16 19.15
N ARG A 166 -34.70 0.94 18.62
CA ARG A 166 -35.41 0.32 17.49
C ARG A 166 -35.64 -1.18 17.71
N ARG A 167 -36.40 -1.51 18.76
CA ARG A 167 -36.60 -2.89 19.26
C ARG A 167 -37.04 -3.90 18.20
N GLN A 168 -38.04 -3.58 17.39
CA GLN A 168 -38.66 -4.53 16.44
C GLN A 168 -37.68 -4.93 15.32
N THR A 169 -36.92 -3.97 14.78
CA THR A 169 -35.96 -4.20 13.71
C THR A 169 -34.74 -4.95 14.22
N ILE A 170 -34.14 -4.48 15.32
CA ILE A 170 -32.89 -5.05 15.82
C ILE A 170 -33.07 -6.46 16.39
N LYS A 171 -34.24 -6.78 16.98
CA LYS A 171 -34.53 -8.15 17.41
C LYS A 171 -34.34 -9.17 16.28
N ARG A 172 -34.63 -8.80 15.04
CA ARG A 172 -34.49 -9.68 13.86
C ARG A 172 -33.14 -9.52 13.16
N ALA A 173 -32.60 -8.31 13.10
CA ALA A 173 -31.41 -7.99 12.29
C ALA A 173 -30.11 -7.77 13.09
N HIS A 174 -30.07 -8.03 14.40
CA HIS A 174 -28.88 -7.77 15.23
C HIS A 174 -27.62 -8.53 14.80
N HIS A 175 -27.74 -9.78 14.32
CA HIS A 175 -26.58 -10.51 13.80
C HIS A 175 -26.08 -9.89 12.47
N THR A 176 -27.00 -9.53 11.58
CA THR A 176 -26.68 -8.79 10.35
C THR A 176 -26.00 -7.45 10.66
N LEU A 177 -26.47 -6.74 11.69
CA LEU A 177 -25.84 -5.50 12.16
C LEU A 177 -24.41 -5.75 12.65
N ARG A 178 -24.19 -6.77 13.47
CA ARG A 178 -22.84 -7.15 13.93
C ARG A 178 -21.92 -7.41 12.76
N ALA A 179 -22.38 -8.20 11.80
CA ALA A 179 -21.60 -8.54 10.62
C ALA A 179 -21.31 -7.34 9.72
N LEU A 180 -22.24 -6.37 9.58
CA LEU A 180 -22.00 -5.12 8.87
C LEU A 180 -20.97 -4.21 9.56
N VAL A 181 -20.93 -4.18 10.90
CA VAL A 181 -19.90 -3.43 11.64
C VAL A 181 -18.53 -4.07 11.44
N LEU A 182 -18.44 -5.40 11.51
CA LEU A 182 -17.20 -6.13 11.22
C LEU A 182 -16.72 -5.90 9.77
N LEU A 183 -17.64 -5.92 8.80
CA LEU A 183 -17.37 -5.59 7.40
C LEU A 183 -16.85 -4.16 7.20
N GLY A 184 -17.14 -3.26 8.13
CA GLY A 184 -16.69 -1.86 8.12
C GLY A 184 -15.43 -1.58 8.95
N ALA A 185 -14.85 -2.59 9.63
CA ALA A 185 -13.68 -2.42 10.48
C ALA A 185 -12.39 -2.12 9.68
N ALA A 186 -11.38 -1.51 10.31
CA ALA A 186 -10.08 -1.27 9.67
C ALA A 186 -9.24 -2.55 9.50
N ASP A 187 -9.51 -3.57 10.30
CA ASP A 187 -8.83 -4.87 10.31
C ASP A 187 -9.40 -5.80 9.22
N LEU A 188 -8.53 -6.32 8.35
CA LEU A 188 -8.89 -7.20 7.24
C LEU A 188 -9.48 -8.53 7.72
N ASP A 189 -8.99 -9.09 8.82
CA ASP A 189 -9.49 -10.36 9.36
C ASP A 189 -10.92 -10.17 9.89
N LEU A 190 -11.23 -9.02 10.50
CA LEU A 190 -12.59 -8.70 10.95
C LEU A 190 -13.55 -8.50 9.77
N GLN A 191 -13.09 -7.86 8.69
CA GLN A 191 -13.89 -7.71 7.48
C GLN A 191 -14.27 -9.08 6.90
N ASP A 192 -13.31 -10.01 6.83
CA ASP A 192 -13.51 -11.37 6.34
C ASP A 192 -14.54 -12.13 7.21
N ILE A 193 -14.52 -11.96 8.53
CA ILE A 193 -15.51 -12.55 9.45
C ILE A 193 -16.91 -12.00 9.19
N GLY A 194 -17.05 -10.67 9.09
CA GLY A 194 -18.33 -10.01 8.82
C GLY A 194 -18.93 -10.44 7.48
N GLU A 195 -18.11 -10.51 6.45
CA GLU A 195 -18.54 -10.95 5.12
C GLU A 195 -18.94 -12.43 5.09
N ALA A 196 -18.15 -13.32 5.70
CA ALA A 196 -18.44 -14.75 5.77
C ALA A 196 -19.82 -15.01 6.39
N PHE A 197 -20.20 -14.22 7.40
CA PHE A 197 -21.53 -14.28 7.99
C PHE A 197 -22.63 -13.82 7.02
N LEU A 198 -22.47 -12.65 6.39
CA LEU A 198 -23.50 -12.05 5.52
C LEU A 198 -23.78 -12.88 4.26
N VAL A 199 -22.76 -13.58 3.75
CA VAL A 199 -22.86 -14.47 2.58
C VAL A 199 -23.39 -15.86 2.95
N GLY A 200 -23.48 -16.20 4.25
CA GLY A 200 -24.16 -17.41 4.70
C GLY A 200 -23.31 -18.69 4.68
N ASN A 201 -21.97 -18.58 4.70
CA ASN A 201 -21.09 -19.67 4.29
C ASN A 201 -20.40 -20.48 5.39
N VAL A 202 -20.86 -20.40 6.66
CA VAL A 202 -20.24 -21.19 7.75
C VAL A 202 -20.79 -22.63 7.79
N GLY A 203 -21.96 -22.91 7.22
CA GLY A 203 -22.55 -24.26 7.22
C GLY A 203 -21.84 -25.30 6.34
N THR A 204 -20.97 -24.89 5.41
CA THR A 204 -20.08 -25.82 4.67
C THR A 204 -18.68 -25.88 5.29
N LEU A 205 -18.39 -25.07 6.31
CA LEU A 205 -17.20 -25.18 7.17
C LEU A 205 -17.60 -26.13 8.31
N GLY A 206 -17.26 -27.42 8.17
CA GLY A 206 -17.49 -28.39 9.24
C GLY A 206 -16.79 -27.94 10.53
N ALA A 207 -17.33 -28.39 11.67
CA ALA A 207 -16.92 -28.07 13.04
C ALA A 207 -15.46 -28.41 13.44
N ALA A 208 -14.55 -28.62 12.48
CA ALA A 208 -13.18 -29.08 12.69
C ALA A 208 -12.12 -27.97 12.66
N ASP A 209 -12.41 -26.78 12.11
CA ASP A 209 -11.36 -25.79 11.77
C ASP A 209 -11.32 -24.54 12.67
N GLY A 210 -12.06 -24.50 13.79
CA GLY A 210 -11.96 -23.41 14.77
C GLY A 210 -12.69 -22.10 14.43
N SER A 211 -13.30 -21.98 13.24
CA SER A 211 -14.11 -20.82 12.81
C SER A 211 -15.27 -20.48 13.74
N ASP A 212 -15.84 -21.48 14.41
CA ASP A 212 -16.92 -21.29 15.38
C ASP A 212 -16.47 -20.51 16.62
N ARG A 213 -15.19 -20.61 17.00
CA ARG A 213 -14.63 -19.85 18.13
C ARG A 213 -14.48 -18.37 17.80
N GLU A 214 -14.09 -18.05 16.57
CA GLU A 214 -13.91 -16.65 16.14
C GLU A 214 -15.25 -15.94 15.97
N LEU A 215 -16.25 -16.58 15.34
CA LEU A 215 -17.61 -16.04 15.24
C LEU A 215 -18.27 -15.85 16.62
N ALA A 216 -18.08 -16.82 17.52
CA ALA A 216 -18.59 -16.73 18.89
C ALA A 216 -17.95 -15.57 19.66
N GLY A 217 -16.66 -15.27 19.41
CA GLY A 217 -15.96 -14.12 19.99
C GLY A 217 -16.63 -12.77 19.67
N TRP A 218 -17.30 -12.68 18.52
CA TRP A 218 -18.01 -11.47 18.07
C TRP A 218 -19.54 -11.53 18.27
N GLY A 219 -20.04 -12.59 18.91
CA GLY A 219 -21.47 -12.80 19.14
C GLY A 219 -22.26 -13.09 17.86
N LEU A 220 -21.61 -13.70 16.86
CA LEU A 220 -22.25 -14.16 15.63
C LEU A 220 -22.49 -15.68 15.71
N PRO A 221 -23.71 -16.16 15.43
CA PRO A 221 -23.96 -17.60 15.29
C PRO A 221 -23.46 -18.10 13.94
N VAL A 222 -23.52 -19.42 13.74
CA VAL A 222 -23.43 -20.02 12.41
C VAL A 222 -24.55 -19.41 11.53
N PRO A 223 -24.24 -18.83 10.37
CA PRO A 223 -25.23 -18.23 9.48
C PRO A 223 -26.18 -19.30 8.98
N SER A 224 -27.47 -18.97 9.03
CA SER A 224 -28.56 -19.81 8.53
C SER A 224 -29.54 -19.02 7.65
N ALA A 225 -29.31 -17.71 7.48
CA ALA A 225 -30.18 -16.84 6.69
C ALA A 225 -30.02 -17.13 5.20
N THR A 226 -31.16 -17.27 4.50
CA THR A 226 -31.16 -17.35 3.04
C THR A 226 -30.72 -16.02 2.42
N PRO A 227 -30.26 -15.98 1.15
CA PRO A 227 -29.88 -14.73 0.48
C PRO A 227 -30.98 -13.65 0.54
N GLN A 228 -32.24 -14.05 0.35
CA GLN A 228 -33.40 -13.16 0.46
C GLN A 228 -33.58 -12.61 1.87
N GLU A 229 -33.38 -13.42 2.91
CA GLU A 229 -33.47 -12.96 4.30
C GLU A 229 -32.33 -12.02 4.70
N SER A 230 -31.12 -12.27 4.18
CA SER A 230 -29.98 -11.38 4.35
C SER A 230 -30.26 -10.00 3.74
N VAL A 231 -30.73 -9.96 2.49
CA VAL A 231 -31.16 -8.70 1.83
C VAL A 231 -32.28 -8.01 2.60
N ARG A 232 -33.27 -8.77 3.08
CA ARG A 232 -34.37 -8.24 3.91
C ARG A 232 -33.86 -7.57 5.17
N ASP A 233 -32.90 -8.18 5.87
CA ASP A 233 -32.40 -7.65 7.14
C ASP A 233 -31.44 -6.47 6.92
N ILE A 234 -30.60 -6.49 5.87
CA ILE A 234 -29.80 -5.32 5.44
C ILE A 234 -30.73 -4.16 5.08
N SER A 235 -31.75 -4.39 4.23
CA SER A 235 -32.71 -3.35 3.82
C SER A 235 -33.44 -2.73 5.00
N ARG A 236 -33.80 -3.53 6.02
CA ARG A 236 -34.41 -3.00 7.25
C ARG A 236 -33.48 -2.11 8.06
N LEU A 237 -32.18 -2.42 8.10
CA LEU A 237 -31.19 -1.58 8.77
C LEU A 237 -30.98 -0.28 7.98
N VAL A 238 -30.85 -0.36 6.66
CA VAL A 238 -30.76 0.80 5.77
C VAL A 238 -31.97 1.72 5.92
N ALA A 239 -33.18 1.16 5.96
CA ALA A 239 -34.42 1.94 6.11
C ALA A 239 -34.50 2.75 7.41
N LEU A 240 -33.79 2.33 8.48
CA LEU A 240 -33.68 3.11 9.72
C LEU A 240 -32.86 4.39 9.53
N ALA A 241 -31.85 4.35 8.65
CA ALA A 241 -30.98 5.48 8.35
C ALA A 241 -31.57 6.39 7.25
N GLY A 242 -32.08 5.82 6.16
CA GLY A 242 -32.54 6.61 5.00
C GLY A 242 -33.33 5.81 3.96
N PRO A 243 -33.92 6.49 2.96
CA PRO A 243 -34.50 5.84 1.78
C PRO A 243 -33.39 5.27 0.88
N ALA A 244 -33.73 4.29 0.05
CA ALA A 244 -32.78 3.66 -0.86
C ALA A 244 -33.31 3.50 -2.29
N VAL A 245 -32.40 3.39 -3.26
CA VAL A 245 -32.69 2.99 -4.64
C VAL A 245 -31.93 1.71 -4.96
N LEU A 246 -32.64 0.69 -5.44
CA LEU A 246 -32.08 -0.54 -6.01
C LEU A 246 -32.19 -0.46 -7.53
N ALA A 247 -31.09 -0.19 -8.21
CA ALA A 247 -30.98 -0.17 -9.66
C ALA A 247 -30.56 -1.55 -10.19
N LEU A 248 -31.32 -2.07 -11.15
CA LEU A 248 -31.06 -3.31 -11.86
C LEU A 248 -30.69 -2.97 -13.31
N ASP A 249 -29.49 -3.36 -13.73
CA ASP A 249 -28.96 -3.15 -15.09
C ASP A 249 -28.62 -4.52 -15.73
N GLN A 250 -28.39 -4.54 -17.05
CA GLN A 250 -27.98 -5.73 -17.83
C GLN A 250 -28.94 -6.94 -17.83
N ILE A 251 -30.24 -6.73 -17.61
CA ILE A 251 -31.25 -7.79 -17.79
C ILE A 251 -31.29 -8.29 -19.25
N ASP A 252 -30.89 -7.42 -20.18
CA ASP A 252 -30.89 -7.66 -21.63
C ASP A 252 -29.94 -8.79 -22.05
N THR A 253 -28.77 -8.90 -21.43
CA THR A 253 -27.76 -9.92 -21.76
C THR A 253 -28.25 -11.33 -21.41
N LEU A 254 -29.02 -11.48 -20.32
CA LEU A 254 -29.66 -12.75 -19.95
C LEU A 254 -30.68 -13.21 -21.00
N LEU A 255 -31.41 -12.25 -21.59
CA LEU A 255 -32.39 -12.50 -22.64
C LEU A 255 -31.74 -12.91 -23.95
N ALA A 256 -30.66 -12.23 -24.38
CA ALA A 256 -29.93 -12.58 -25.59
C ALA A 256 -29.37 -14.02 -25.54
N GLN A 257 -28.74 -14.40 -24.41
CA GLN A 257 -28.15 -15.72 -24.20
C GLN A 257 -29.19 -16.86 -24.14
N SER A 258 -30.43 -16.56 -23.75
CA SER A 258 -31.53 -17.54 -23.77
C SER A 258 -32.03 -17.84 -25.19
N THR A 259 -31.87 -16.91 -26.13
CA THR A 259 -32.40 -17.01 -27.50
C THR A 259 -31.52 -17.89 -28.40
N GLU A 260 -30.19 -17.82 -28.29
CA GLU A 260 -29.25 -18.66 -29.10
C GLU A 260 -29.33 -20.17 -28.76
N ARG A 261 -29.71 -20.54 -27.53
CA ARG A 261 -29.89 -21.95 -27.14
C ARG A 261 -30.99 -22.67 -27.96
N THR A 262 -31.85 -21.92 -28.65
CA THR A 262 -32.92 -22.46 -29.49
C THR A 262 -32.52 -22.65 -30.96
N SER A 263 -31.55 -21.91 -31.50
CA SER A 263 -31.18 -22.02 -32.92
C SER A 263 -30.38 -23.28 -33.27
N ASP A 264 -29.75 -23.91 -32.27
CA ASP A 264 -28.99 -25.17 -32.43
C ASP A 264 -29.85 -26.45 -32.29
N ARG A 265 -31.17 -26.32 -32.09
CA ARG A 265 -32.08 -27.48 -32.11
C ARG A 265 -32.75 -27.62 -33.46
N ILE A 266 -32.34 -28.65 -34.21
CA ILE A 266 -33.07 -29.17 -35.38
C ILE A 266 -34.51 -29.48 -34.91
N PRO A 267 -35.57 -29.03 -35.61
CA PRO A 267 -36.93 -29.37 -35.23
C PRO A 267 -37.18 -30.86 -35.50
N GLU A 268 -37.00 -31.70 -34.49
CA GLU A 268 -37.48 -33.08 -34.54
C GLU A 268 -39.01 -33.08 -34.35
N ARG A 269 -39.68 -33.81 -35.23
CA ARG A 269 -41.14 -34.00 -35.23
C ARG A 269 -41.58 -34.65 -33.92
N GLY A 270 -42.17 -33.86 -33.02
CA GLY A 270 -42.75 -34.42 -31.79
C GLY A 270 -43.44 -33.47 -30.82
N ASP A 271 -43.41 -32.14 -31.01
CA ASP A 271 -44.00 -31.24 -30.01
C ASP A 271 -45.53 -31.18 -30.13
N GLU A 272 -46.19 -31.83 -29.17
CA GLU A 272 -47.62 -31.61 -28.87
C GLU A 272 -47.84 -30.14 -28.47
N PRO A 273 -48.92 -29.49 -28.96
CA PRO A 273 -49.23 -28.12 -28.59
C PRO A 273 -49.74 -28.07 -27.14
N GLY A 274 -48.87 -27.71 -26.20
CA GLY A 274 -49.30 -27.43 -24.82
C GLY A 274 -48.26 -27.53 -23.69
N VAL A 275 -47.03 -27.98 -23.94
CA VAL A 275 -46.00 -28.06 -22.89
C VAL A 275 -45.02 -26.88 -23.02
N PRO A 276 -44.87 -26.01 -22.00
CA PRO A 276 -43.89 -24.93 -22.05
C PRO A 276 -42.47 -25.50 -22.05
N GLY A 277 -41.66 -25.12 -23.04
CA GLY A 277 -40.25 -25.51 -23.13
C GLY A 277 -39.37 -24.93 -22.00
N PRO A 278 -38.11 -25.39 -21.87
CA PRO A 278 -37.17 -24.96 -20.83
C PRO A 278 -36.86 -23.45 -20.84
N ASP A 279 -37.15 -22.75 -21.95
CA ASP A 279 -36.96 -21.30 -22.16
C ASP A 279 -37.90 -20.42 -21.31
N ASN A 280 -38.89 -21.02 -20.63
CA ASN A 280 -39.90 -20.28 -19.87
C ASN A 280 -39.48 -19.96 -18.43
N ARG A 281 -38.54 -20.72 -17.84
CA ARG A 281 -38.27 -20.66 -16.40
C ARG A 281 -37.37 -19.49 -15.99
N ASP A 282 -36.37 -19.14 -16.78
CA ASP A 282 -35.39 -18.12 -16.42
C ASP A 282 -36.02 -16.72 -16.33
N LEU A 283 -36.84 -16.36 -17.31
CA LEU A 283 -37.62 -15.12 -17.31
C LEU A 283 -38.68 -15.09 -16.19
N GLU A 284 -39.33 -16.22 -15.91
CA GLU A 284 -40.27 -16.34 -14.78
C GLU A 284 -39.55 -16.10 -13.44
N HIS A 285 -38.32 -16.62 -13.26
CA HIS A 285 -37.53 -16.39 -12.05
C HIS A 285 -37.13 -14.92 -11.89
N VAL A 286 -36.71 -14.24 -12.97
CA VAL A 286 -36.39 -12.79 -12.92
C VAL A 286 -37.65 -11.97 -12.61
N ALA A 287 -38.76 -12.24 -13.29
CA ALA A 287 -40.03 -11.56 -13.04
C ALA A 287 -40.51 -11.76 -11.59
N HIS A 288 -40.41 -12.99 -11.06
CA HIS A 288 -40.73 -13.29 -9.66
C HIS A 288 -39.79 -12.58 -8.67
N GLY A 289 -38.50 -12.51 -8.99
CA GLY A 289 -37.51 -11.72 -8.26
C GLY A 289 -37.92 -10.25 -8.15
N LEU A 290 -38.18 -9.61 -9.29
CA LEU A 290 -38.65 -8.21 -9.36
C LEU A 290 -39.94 -7.98 -8.55
N MET A 291 -40.91 -8.90 -8.63
CA MET A 291 -42.15 -8.82 -7.85
C MET A 291 -41.92 -8.88 -6.34
N SER A 292 -40.96 -9.68 -5.91
CA SER A 292 -40.66 -9.93 -4.52
C SER A 292 -39.75 -8.86 -3.89
N VAL A 293 -39.06 -8.02 -4.69
CA VAL A 293 -38.27 -6.88 -4.17
C VAL A 293 -39.12 -5.96 -3.31
N ARG A 294 -40.28 -5.52 -3.82
CA ARG A 294 -41.18 -4.60 -3.09
C ARG A 294 -41.69 -5.16 -1.75
N GLN A 295 -41.83 -6.48 -1.63
CA GLN A 295 -42.28 -7.15 -0.40
C GLN A 295 -41.11 -7.42 0.57
N THR A 296 -39.90 -7.57 0.03
CA THR A 296 -38.72 -7.95 0.82
C THR A 296 -38.01 -6.72 1.37
N MET A 297 -37.85 -5.68 0.55
CA MET A 297 -37.15 -4.45 0.89
C MET A 297 -38.11 -3.38 1.42
N ARG A 298 -37.61 -2.52 2.33
CA ARG A 298 -38.37 -1.41 2.93
C ARG A 298 -37.78 -0.07 2.50
N ARG A 299 -38.64 0.93 2.32
CA ARG A 299 -38.24 2.31 2.01
C ARG A 299 -37.26 2.36 0.82
N THR A 300 -37.46 1.45 -0.15
CA THR A 300 -36.56 1.23 -1.29
C THR A 300 -37.33 1.32 -2.59
N VAL A 301 -36.84 2.12 -3.54
CA VAL A 301 -37.34 2.19 -4.92
C VAL A 301 -36.60 1.18 -5.79
N SER A 302 -37.30 0.37 -6.58
CA SER A 302 -36.67 -0.49 -7.58
C SER A 302 -36.65 0.21 -8.94
N VAL A 303 -35.47 0.38 -9.53
CA VAL A 303 -35.29 0.95 -10.86
C VAL A 303 -34.76 -0.13 -11.79
N VAL A 304 -35.45 -0.39 -12.91
CA VAL A 304 -35.05 -1.40 -13.89
C VAL A 304 -34.65 -0.70 -15.18
N ALA A 305 -33.39 -0.84 -15.60
CA ALA A 305 -32.88 -0.34 -16.87
C ALA A 305 -32.77 -1.50 -17.87
N CYS A 306 -33.46 -1.41 -19.01
CA CYS A 306 -33.47 -2.47 -20.02
C CYS A 306 -33.81 -1.98 -21.44
N LEU A 307 -33.65 -2.86 -22.43
CA LEU A 307 -34.15 -2.70 -23.79
C LEU A 307 -35.70 -2.76 -23.80
N PRO A 308 -36.36 -2.08 -24.75
CA PRO A 308 -37.82 -2.14 -24.88
C PRO A 308 -38.35 -3.57 -25.04
N ALA A 309 -37.72 -4.36 -25.91
CA ALA A 309 -38.09 -5.75 -26.16
C ALA A 309 -37.94 -6.66 -24.92
N ALA A 310 -36.95 -6.39 -24.07
CA ALA A 310 -36.75 -7.12 -22.82
C ALA A 310 -37.89 -6.86 -21.83
N TRP A 311 -38.31 -5.61 -21.69
CA TRP A 311 -39.43 -5.27 -20.82
C TRP A 311 -40.75 -5.83 -21.34
N GLU A 312 -41.00 -5.76 -22.65
CA GLU A 312 -42.18 -6.36 -23.28
C GLU A 312 -42.24 -7.87 -23.01
N ALA A 313 -41.12 -8.58 -23.15
CA ALA A 313 -41.03 -10.00 -22.84
C ALA A 313 -41.32 -10.32 -21.35
N ILE A 314 -40.89 -9.46 -20.43
CA ILE A 314 -41.21 -9.58 -18.99
C ILE A 314 -42.71 -9.32 -18.75
N GLN A 315 -43.30 -8.33 -19.42
CA GLN A 315 -44.72 -7.97 -19.25
C GLN A 315 -45.66 -9.06 -19.77
N ASP A 316 -45.34 -9.63 -20.93
CA ASP A 316 -46.19 -10.65 -21.57
C ASP A 316 -46.19 -11.99 -20.81
N ARG A 317 -45.09 -12.28 -20.10
CA ARG A 317 -44.89 -13.56 -19.40
C ARG A 317 -45.17 -13.50 -17.90
N ALA A 318 -45.13 -12.31 -17.30
CA ALA A 318 -45.48 -12.14 -15.90
C ALA A 318 -47.00 -12.12 -15.67
N THR A 319 -47.46 -12.61 -14.52
CA THR A 319 -48.87 -12.39 -14.11
C THR A 319 -49.21 -10.90 -14.11
N ALA A 320 -50.47 -10.52 -14.37
CA ALA A 320 -50.97 -9.14 -14.47
C ALA A 320 -50.52 -8.18 -13.33
N SER A 321 -50.04 -8.74 -12.21
CA SER A 321 -49.53 -8.03 -11.03
C SER A 321 -48.17 -7.31 -11.20
N VAL A 322 -47.35 -7.61 -12.22
CA VAL A 322 -46.10 -6.84 -12.49
C VAL A 322 -46.42 -5.45 -13.06
N HIS A 323 -47.41 -5.38 -13.95
CA HIS A 323 -47.86 -4.13 -14.57
C HIS A 323 -48.31 -3.10 -13.52
N ASP A 324 -49.00 -3.54 -12.47
CA ASP A 324 -49.52 -2.66 -11.42
C ASP A 324 -48.47 -2.24 -10.38
N ARG A 325 -47.25 -2.79 -10.44
CA ARG A 325 -46.17 -2.54 -9.47
C ARG A 325 -45.02 -1.68 -10.00
N PHE A 326 -44.99 -1.44 -11.31
CA PHE A 326 -43.96 -0.65 -11.98
C PHE A 326 -44.56 0.43 -12.87
N ARG A 327 -43.99 1.64 -12.82
CA ARG A 327 -44.28 2.72 -13.77
C ARG A 327 -43.24 2.71 -14.89
N THR A 328 -43.69 2.82 -16.13
CA THR A 328 -42.78 2.91 -17.28
C THR A 328 -42.52 4.37 -17.63
N THR A 329 -41.24 4.72 -17.77
CA THR A 329 -40.82 6.05 -18.25
C THR A 329 -41.01 6.17 -19.76
N ALA A 330 -40.92 7.39 -20.26
CA ALA A 330 -40.80 7.66 -21.69
C ALA A 330 -39.53 6.98 -22.25
N LEU A 331 -39.62 6.44 -23.47
CA LEU A 331 -38.50 5.76 -24.12
C LEU A 331 -37.33 6.73 -24.28
N LEU A 332 -36.13 6.34 -23.82
CA LEU A 332 -34.92 7.12 -24.05
C LEU A 332 -34.63 7.10 -25.56
N GLN A 333 -34.66 8.27 -26.18
CA GLN A 333 -34.37 8.45 -27.61
C GLN A 333 -32.89 8.83 -27.83
N GLY A 334 -32.49 9.02 -29.09
CA GLY A 334 -31.20 9.60 -29.46
C GLY A 334 -31.01 11.02 -28.90
N LEU A 335 -29.95 11.71 -29.32
CA LEU A 335 -29.65 13.05 -28.79
C LEU A 335 -30.83 14.03 -29.02
N PRO A 336 -31.35 14.71 -27.98
CA PRO A 336 -32.56 15.51 -28.12
C PRO A 336 -32.37 16.77 -28.97
N THR A 337 -31.17 17.36 -28.95
CA THR A 337 -30.82 18.54 -29.74
C THR A 337 -29.36 18.48 -30.23
N PRO A 338 -29.02 19.19 -31.33
CA PRO A 338 -27.64 19.41 -31.77
C PRO A 338 -26.73 19.96 -30.68
N ASP A 339 -27.23 20.94 -29.91
CA ASP A 339 -26.49 21.58 -28.83
C ASP A 339 -26.10 20.61 -27.71
N ILE A 340 -26.97 19.63 -27.40
CA ILE A 340 -26.66 18.60 -26.39
C ILE A 340 -25.57 17.67 -26.92
N GLY A 341 -25.62 17.28 -28.20
CA GLY A 341 -24.55 16.51 -28.85
C GLY A 341 -23.21 17.25 -28.80
N ARG A 342 -23.22 18.55 -29.12
CA ARG A 342 -22.04 19.41 -29.05
C ARG A 342 -21.47 19.47 -27.63
N ALA A 343 -22.31 19.79 -26.65
CA ALA A 343 -21.90 19.94 -25.25
C ALA A 343 -21.29 18.66 -24.65
N ILE A 344 -21.71 17.47 -25.10
CA ILE A 344 -21.14 16.18 -24.65
C ILE A 344 -19.66 16.08 -25.05
N LEU A 345 -19.31 16.47 -26.28
CA LEU A 345 -17.92 16.42 -26.76
C LEU A 345 -17.10 17.59 -26.24
N GLU A 346 -17.64 18.82 -26.27
CA GLU A 346 -16.93 20.02 -25.84
C GLU A 346 -16.45 19.92 -24.38
N ARG A 347 -17.28 19.39 -23.48
CA ARG A 347 -16.88 19.21 -22.07
C ARG A 347 -15.74 18.23 -21.90
N ARG A 348 -15.75 17.13 -22.66
CA ARG A 348 -14.69 16.11 -22.63
C ARG A 348 -13.40 16.65 -23.22
N PHE A 349 -13.50 17.32 -24.36
CA PHE A 349 -12.34 17.88 -25.07
C PHE A 349 -11.71 19.01 -24.27
N SER A 350 -12.51 19.94 -23.75
CA SER A 350 -12.01 21.08 -22.97
C SER A 350 -11.32 20.63 -21.68
N ALA A 351 -11.85 19.62 -20.99
CA ALA A 351 -11.21 19.07 -19.80
C ALA A 351 -9.81 18.52 -20.12
N THR A 352 -9.68 17.74 -21.20
CA THR A 352 -8.41 17.17 -21.63
C THR A 352 -7.44 18.23 -22.14
N TYR A 353 -7.90 19.17 -22.98
CA TYR A 353 -7.05 20.24 -23.52
C TYR A 353 -6.50 21.16 -22.44
N ASN A 354 -7.31 21.48 -21.43
CA ASN A 354 -6.83 22.25 -20.27
C ASN A 354 -5.76 21.49 -19.48
N ALA A 355 -5.88 20.17 -19.34
CA ALA A 355 -4.91 19.36 -18.62
C ALA A 355 -3.54 19.32 -19.31
N VAL A 356 -3.50 19.37 -20.64
CA VAL A 356 -2.26 19.42 -21.44
C VAL A 356 -1.83 20.86 -21.81
N GLY A 357 -2.53 21.88 -21.31
CA GLY A 357 -2.21 23.29 -21.58
C GLY A 357 -2.41 23.72 -23.05
N TYR A 358 -3.23 23.01 -23.81
CA TYR A 358 -3.50 23.32 -25.22
C TYR A 358 -4.71 24.24 -25.38
N ALA A 359 -4.53 25.35 -26.08
CA ALA A 359 -5.61 26.29 -26.41
C ALA A 359 -6.23 25.92 -27.76
N ALA A 360 -7.30 25.11 -27.73
CA ALA A 360 -8.00 24.70 -28.94
C ALA A 360 -8.69 25.89 -29.65
N PRO A 361 -8.71 25.92 -31.00
CA PRO A 361 -9.37 26.98 -31.77
C PRO A 361 -10.86 27.16 -31.44
N TYR A 362 -11.53 26.06 -31.10
CA TYR A 362 -12.89 26.02 -30.58
C TYR A 362 -13.07 24.77 -29.71
N PRO A 363 -14.06 24.73 -28.80
CA PRO A 363 -14.14 23.70 -27.76
C PRO A 363 -14.36 22.26 -28.27
N SER A 364 -14.92 22.08 -29.47
CA SER A 364 -15.15 20.79 -30.11
C SER A 364 -14.06 20.38 -31.12
N TRP A 365 -12.95 21.12 -31.21
CA TRP A 365 -11.87 20.83 -32.17
C TRP A 365 -11.38 19.38 -32.04
N PRO A 366 -11.18 18.63 -33.14
CA PRO A 366 -11.19 19.04 -34.56
C PRO A 366 -12.57 18.96 -35.25
N ILE A 367 -13.67 18.81 -34.51
CA ILE A 367 -15.03 18.67 -35.07
C ILE A 367 -15.74 20.02 -35.11
N LEU A 368 -16.04 20.55 -36.30
CA LEU A 368 -16.65 21.87 -36.43
C LEU A 368 -18.03 21.94 -35.74
N PRO A 369 -18.40 23.08 -35.14
CA PRO A 369 -19.71 23.25 -34.51
C PRO A 369 -20.89 22.95 -35.44
N SER A 370 -20.75 23.19 -36.76
CA SER A 370 -21.77 22.88 -37.76
C SER A 370 -21.97 21.38 -38.00
N ALA A 371 -21.00 20.53 -37.65
CA ALA A 371 -21.15 19.07 -37.81
C ALA A 371 -22.22 18.48 -36.90
N PHE A 372 -22.52 19.16 -35.78
CA PHE A 372 -23.50 18.71 -34.79
C PHE A 372 -24.95 18.89 -35.22
N ASP A 373 -25.22 19.56 -36.35
CA ASP A 373 -26.57 19.64 -36.94
C ASP A 373 -27.14 18.23 -37.21
N ASP A 374 -26.27 17.26 -37.47
CA ASP A 374 -26.61 15.85 -37.67
C ASP A 374 -26.74 15.04 -36.36
N ALA A 375 -26.41 15.61 -35.20
CA ALA A 375 -26.21 14.85 -33.96
C ALA A 375 -27.48 14.16 -33.45
N THR A 376 -28.67 14.67 -33.77
CA THR A 376 -29.96 14.06 -33.36
C THR A 376 -30.21 12.69 -33.98
N GLN A 377 -29.47 12.33 -35.04
CA GLN A 377 -29.52 10.99 -35.66
C GLN A 377 -28.68 9.95 -34.91
N TYR A 378 -27.88 10.37 -33.94
CA TYR A 378 -26.93 9.53 -33.21
C TYR A 378 -27.39 9.32 -31.75
N THR A 379 -27.09 8.14 -31.21
CA THR A 379 -27.05 7.95 -29.76
C THR A 379 -25.77 8.57 -29.19
N PRO A 380 -25.72 8.91 -27.88
CA PRO A 380 -24.49 9.39 -27.25
C PRO A 380 -23.27 8.47 -27.51
N ARG A 381 -23.47 7.14 -27.48
CA ARG A 381 -22.42 6.15 -27.79
C ARG A 381 -21.93 6.24 -29.23
N GLN A 382 -22.85 6.36 -30.19
CA GLN A 382 -22.50 6.46 -31.61
C GLN A 382 -21.79 7.79 -31.91
N LEU A 383 -22.19 8.89 -31.27
CA LEU A 383 -21.51 10.19 -31.39
C LEU A 383 -20.04 10.10 -30.90
N LEU A 384 -19.81 9.50 -29.73
CA LEU A 384 -18.46 9.31 -29.19
C LEU A 384 -17.59 8.43 -30.08
N LYS A 385 -18.12 7.30 -30.58
CA LYS A 385 -17.43 6.44 -31.55
C LYS A 385 -17.05 7.20 -32.82
N ARG A 386 -17.97 8.03 -33.35
CA ARG A 386 -17.76 8.81 -34.56
C ARG A 386 -16.68 9.88 -34.40
N ALA A 387 -16.62 10.50 -33.21
CA ALA A 387 -15.62 11.47 -32.84
C ALA A 387 -14.23 10.83 -32.67
N ASP A 388 -14.14 9.70 -31.96
CA ASP A 388 -12.89 8.96 -31.77
C ASP A 388 -12.29 8.49 -33.11
N ALA A 389 -13.11 7.86 -33.96
CA ALA A 389 -12.70 7.43 -35.29
C ALA A 389 -12.19 8.58 -36.18
N HIS A 390 -12.64 9.81 -35.92
CA HIS A 390 -12.13 10.99 -36.62
C HIS A 390 -10.80 11.48 -36.04
N ILE A 391 -10.66 11.50 -34.71
CA ILE A 391 -9.40 11.84 -34.03
C ILE A 391 -8.28 10.88 -34.43
N ARG A 392 -8.54 9.57 -34.37
CA ARG A 392 -7.57 8.53 -34.79
C ARG A 392 -7.11 8.72 -36.23
N ARG A 393 -8.02 9.03 -37.15
CA ARG A 393 -7.69 9.33 -38.55
C ARG A 393 -6.76 10.53 -38.69
N CYS A 394 -6.96 11.59 -37.90
CA CYS A 394 -6.08 12.76 -37.92
C CYS A 394 -4.68 12.41 -37.40
N LEU A 395 -4.59 11.57 -36.37
CA LEU A 395 -3.35 11.08 -35.80
C LEU A 395 -2.59 10.16 -36.78
N GLU A 396 -3.28 9.20 -37.40
CA GLU A 396 -2.74 8.25 -38.38
C GLU A 396 -2.18 8.96 -39.62
N ARG A 397 -2.88 9.99 -40.12
CA ARG A 397 -2.47 10.73 -41.32
C ARG A 397 -1.44 11.83 -41.05
N ASP A 398 -1.13 12.10 -39.79
CA ASP A 398 -0.35 13.27 -39.36
C ASP A 398 -0.91 14.60 -39.93
N THR A 399 -2.23 14.70 -40.09
CA THR A 399 -2.90 15.89 -40.63
C THR A 399 -4.18 16.18 -39.87
N VAL A 400 -4.37 17.43 -39.45
CA VAL A 400 -5.63 17.89 -38.84
C VAL A 400 -6.61 18.19 -39.97
N GLU A 401 -7.59 17.32 -40.15
CA GLU A 401 -8.74 17.55 -41.04
C GLU A 401 -9.95 17.94 -40.17
N GLU A 402 -10.59 19.08 -40.43
CA GLU A 402 -11.77 19.48 -39.66
C GLU A 402 -13.03 18.73 -40.11
N LEU A 403 -13.74 18.09 -39.18
CA LEU A 403 -14.97 17.38 -39.50
C LEU A 403 -16.14 18.35 -39.67
N THR A 404 -16.71 18.43 -40.89
CA THR A 404 -17.81 19.34 -41.24
C THR A 404 -19.21 18.74 -41.10
N ARG A 405 -19.34 17.41 -41.16
CA ARG A 405 -20.60 16.65 -40.99
C ARG A 405 -20.36 15.34 -40.25
N LEU A 406 -21.31 14.94 -39.39
CA LEU A 406 -21.26 13.62 -38.75
C LEU A 406 -21.70 12.52 -39.74
N THR A 407 -22.65 12.84 -40.62
CA THR A 407 -23.13 11.95 -41.68
C THR A 407 -22.17 11.90 -42.87
N GLY A 408 -21.67 10.71 -43.21
CA GLY A 408 -20.80 10.47 -44.36
C GLY A 408 -20.30 9.02 -44.39
N GLU A 409 -20.21 8.44 -45.58
CA GLU A 409 -19.73 7.05 -45.79
C GLU A 409 -18.35 6.84 -45.15
N VAL A 410 -18.22 5.76 -44.38
CA VAL A 410 -16.93 5.20 -44.00
C VAL A 410 -16.32 4.64 -45.29
N ALA A 411 -15.54 5.45 -46.00
CA ALA A 411 -14.74 4.96 -47.11
C ALA A 411 -13.86 3.82 -46.60
N GLN A 412 -13.87 2.69 -47.32
CA GLN A 412 -13.16 1.45 -47.00
C GLN A 412 -11.71 1.71 -46.56
N PRO A 413 -11.12 0.86 -45.69
CA PRO A 413 -9.69 0.92 -45.39
C PRO A 413 -8.92 0.80 -46.71
N HIS A 414 -8.25 1.88 -47.10
CA HIS A 414 -7.35 1.86 -48.25
C HIS A 414 -5.97 1.43 -47.75
N GLU A 415 -5.34 0.52 -48.49
CA GLU A 415 -4.03 -0.07 -48.18
C GLU A 415 -3.03 0.98 -47.68
N PRO A 416 -2.24 0.68 -46.62
CA PRO A 416 -1.28 1.62 -46.08
C PRO A 416 -0.21 1.96 -47.13
N GLY A 417 -0.30 3.19 -47.63
CA GLY A 417 0.74 3.82 -48.45
C GLY A 417 2.04 3.85 -47.67
N HIS A 418 3.05 3.18 -48.23
CA HIS A 418 4.38 3.06 -47.67
C HIS A 418 5.05 4.43 -47.53
N GLY A 419 4.95 5.01 -46.33
CA GLY A 419 5.88 6.02 -45.83
C GLY A 419 6.85 5.35 -44.88
N ALA A 420 7.85 4.64 -45.42
CA ALA A 420 8.96 4.09 -44.64
C ALA A 420 9.84 5.23 -44.09
N GLY A 421 9.34 5.92 -43.05
CA GLY A 421 10.21 6.53 -42.06
C GLY A 421 10.75 5.40 -41.20
N THR A 422 12.04 5.12 -41.30
CA THR A 422 12.73 4.21 -40.38
C THR A 422 12.68 4.81 -38.98
N ALA A 423 11.58 4.63 -38.26
CA ALA A 423 11.51 4.91 -36.84
C ALA A 423 12.52 3.98 -36.16
N ASP A 424 13.54 4.57 -35.57
CA ASP A 424 14.60 3.86 -34.88
C ASP A 424 14.03 3.23 -33.60
N THR A 425 13.54 1.99 -33.71
CA THR A 425 12.97 1.24 -32.58
C THR A 425 14.01 0.88 -31.52
N THR A 426 15.30 1.11 -31.80
CA THR A 426 16.43 0.71 -30.96
C THR A 426 16.33 1.31 -29.55
N GLU A 427 15.83 2.53 -29.40
CA GLU A 427 15.66 3.14 -28.08
C GLU A 427 14.53 2.48 -27.26
N LEU A 428 13.39 2.16 -27.89
CA LEU A 428 12.30 1.43 -27.23
C LEU A 428 12.69 -0.01 -26.91
N ASP A 429 13.43 -0.67 -27.82
CA ASP A 429 14.00 -2.00 -27.59
C ASP A 429 14.96 -1.99 -26.38
N ARG A 430 15.83 -0.98 -26.29
CA ARG A 430 16.76 -0.78 -25.16
C ARG A 430 16.03 -0.53 -23.85
N ARG A 431 14.99 0.33 -23.85
CA ARG A 431 14.18 0.64 -22.67
C ARG A 431 13.38 -0.56 -22.20
N PHE A 432 12.75 -1.30 -23.11
CA PHE A 432 12.05 -2.55 -22.80
C PHE A 432 12.97 -3.55 -22.10
N ALA A 433 14.17 -3.78 -22.65
CA ALA A 433 15.17 -4.67 -22.05
C ALA A 433 15.73 -4.16 -20.71
N GLU A 434 15.80 -2.84 -20.51
CA GLU A 434 16.19 -2.22 -19.24
C GLU A 434 15.12 -2.40 -18.17
N TYR A 435 13.84 -2.15 -18.48
CA TYR A 435 12.73 -2.34 -17.56
C TYR A 435 12.53 -3.81 -17.18
N ARG A 436 12.62 -4.72 -18.16
CA ARG A 436 12.52 -6.18 -17.91
C ARG A 436 13.63 -6.70 -16.98
N ARG A 437 14.85 -6.13 -17.08
CA ARG A 437 15.96 -6.44 -16.14
C ARG A 437 15.73 -5.92 -14.73
N ARG A 438 15.14 -4.73 -14.58
CA ARG A 438 14.89 -4.09 -13.28
C ARG A 438 13.63 -4.59 -12.56
N ALA A 439 12.73 -5.26 -13.28
CA ALA A 439 11.47 -5.75 -12.73
C ALA A 439 11.69 -6.68 -11.52
N VAL A 440 10.99 -6.37 -10.41
CA VAL A 440 10.97 -7.15 -9.18
C VAL A 440 9.68 -7.96 -9.14
N THR A 441 9.80 -9.28 -9.25
CA THR A 441 8.65 -10.19 -9.39
C THR A 441 8.03 -10.60 -8.05
N ALA A 442 8.73 -10.42 -6.93
CA ALA A 442 8.28 -10.88 -5.62
C ALA A 442 6.96 -10.24 -5.15
N ALA A 443 6.75 -8.94 -5.39
CA ALA A 443 5.54 -8.23 -4.95
C ALA A 443 4.26 -8.73 -5.64
N ALA A 444 4.38 -9.27 -6.85
CA ALA A 444 3.27 -9.88 -7.59
C ALA A 444 2.82 -11.22 -7.00
N LEU A 445 3.74 -11.91 -6.32
CA LEU A 445 3.56 -13.25 -5.78
C LEU A 445 3.33 -13.24 -4.26
N ASP A 446 3.29 -12.06 -3.65
CA ASP A 446 3.12 -11.85 -2.22
C ASP A 446 1.63 -11.62 -1.88
N PRO A 447 1.08 -12.26 -0.81
CA PRO A 447 -0.31 -12.09 -0.40
C PRO A 447 -0.74 -10.65 -0.11
N ASP A 448 0.17 -9.79 0.37
CA ASP A 448 -0.10 -8.39 0.71
C ASP A 448 0.03 -7.48 -0.54
N GLY A 449 0.74 -7.95 -1.57
CA GLY A 449 1.01 -7.22 -2.80
C GLY A 449 0.11 -7.56 -3.99
N GLU A 450 -0.58 -8.71 -3.97
CA GLU A 450 -1.35 -9.24 -5.13
C GLU A 450 -2.42 -8.25 -5.63
N ASP A 451 -3.22 -7.69 -4.70
CA ASP A 451 -4.37 -6.83 -5.03
C ASP A 451 -3.94 -5.42 -5.41
N THR A 452 -2.70 -5.03 -5.10
CA THR A 452 -2.15 -3.71 -5.49
C THR A 452 -1.35 -3.77 -6.79
N THR A 453 -0.64 -4.89 -7.03
CA THR A 453 0.32 -5.00 -8.13
C THR A 453 -0.28 -5.65 -9.38
N MET A 454 -1.10 -6.70 -9.23
CA MET A 454 -1.67 -7.44 -10.38
C MET A 454 -2.60 -6.64 -11.28
N PRO A 455 -3.44 -5.73 -10.76
CA PRO A 455 -4.27 -4.90 -11.63
C PRO A 455 -3.47 -4.14 -12.68
N GLY A 456 -2.39 -3.47 -12.26
CA GLY A 456 -1.55 -2.68 -13.16
C GLY A 456 -0.78 -3.53 -14.17
N LEU A 457 -0.27 -4.70 -13.74
CA LEU A 457 0.45 -5.61 -14.65
C LEU A 457 -0.47 -6.22 -15.70
N LEU A 458 -1.63 -6.75 -15.30
CA LEU A 458 -2.58 -7.38 -16.21
C LEU A 458 -3.23 -6.35 -17.14
N SER A 459 -3.54 -5.14 -16.65
CA SER A 459 -4.09 -4.06 -17.49
C SER A 459 -3.08 -3.68 -18.58
N ALA A 460 -1.82 -3.43 -18.22
CA ALA A 460 -0.77 -3.10 -19.18
C ALA A 460 -0.54 -4.22 -20.20
N ALA A 461 -0.57 -5.48 -19.77
CA ALA A 461 -0.43 -6.63 -20.65
C ALA A 461 -1.58 -6.77 -21.65
N LEU A 462 -2.83 -6.58 -21.20
CA LEU A 462 -4.02 -6.65 -22.04
C LEU A 462 -4.10 -5.46 -22.99
N GLU A 463 -3.79 -4.24 -22.55
CA GLU A 463 -3.73 -3.04 -23.40
C GLU A 463 -2.67 -3.17 -24.49
N ALA A 464 -1.48 -3.65 -24.13
CA ALA A 464 -0.43 -3.94 -25.09
C ALA A 464 -0.88 -5.01 -26.10
N TRP A 465 -1.45 -6.11 -25.62
CA TRP A 465 -1.95 -7.20 -26.47
C TRP A 465 -3.04 -6.72 -27.46
N ILE A 466 -3.99 -5.89 -27.00
CA ILE A 466 -5.02 -5.30 -27.86
C ILE A 466 -4.40 -4.38 -28.91
N THR A 467 -3.43 -3.55 -28.52
CA THR A 467 -2.72 -2.65 -29.45
C THR A 467 -1.97 -3.44 -30.53
N GLU A 468 -1.42 -4.60 -30.16
CA GLU A 468 -0.69 -5.50 -31.06
C GLU A 468 -1.58 -6.14 -32.15
N LEU A 469 -2.91 -6.21 -31.94
CA LEU A 469 -3.89 -6.77 -32.90
C LEU A 469 -4.14 -5.89 -34.13
N GLY A 470 -3.83 -4.59 -34.07
CA GLY A 470 -4.07 -3.66 -35.19
C GLY A 470 -5.56 -3.48 -35.52
N GLU A 471 -5.98 -3.77 -36.76
CA GLU A 471 -7.35 -3.51 -37.24
C GLU A 471 -8.46 -4.29 -36.48
N ALA A 472 -8.11 -5.39 -35.80
CA ALA A 472 -9.04 -6.17 -34.98
C ALA A 472 -9.28 -5.56 -33.57
N GLU A 473 -8.58 -4.49 -33.20
CA GLU A 473 -8.70 -3.76 -31.91
C GLU A 473 -10.15 -3.42 -31.57
N GLN A 474 -10.98 -3.09 -32.56
CA GLN A 474 -12.34 -2.56 -32.36
C GLN A 474 -13.33 -3.55 -31.72
N THR A 475 -12.95 -4.83 -31.62
CA THR A 475 -13.79 -5.88 -31.03
C THR A 475 -13.44 -6.21 -29.59
N PHE A 476 -12.28 -5.78 -29.08
CA PHE A 476 -11.79 -6.10 -27.74
C PHE A 476 -11.59 -4.87 -26.87
N TRP A 477 -11.86 -4.98 -25.57
CA TRP A 477 -11.52 -3.94 -24.61
C TRP A 477 -11.34 -4.54 -23.21
N PRO A 478 -10.40 -4.02 -22.40
CA PRO A 478 -10.30 -4.39 -21.01
C PRO A 478 -11.34 -3.63 -20.17
N ASP A 479 -11.76 -4.22 -19.05
CA ASP A 479 -12.46 -3.49 -18.00
C ASP A 479 -11.48 -2.47 -17.36
N PRO A 480 -11.99 -1.34 -16.83
CA PRO A 480 -11.16 -0.40 -16.11
C PRO A 480 -10.49 -1.06 -14.89
N PRO A 481 -9.36 -0.50 -14.40
CA PRO A 481 -8.70 -1.02 -13.23
C PRO A 481 -9.67 -1.14 -12.04
N PRO A 482 -9.65 -2.27 -11.29
CA PRO A 482 -10.53 -2.48 -10.15
C PRO A 482 -10.33 -1.40 -9.07
N GLY A 483 -11.41 -1.06 -8.37
CA GLY A 483 -11.39 -0.15 -7.22
C GLY A 483 -10.73 -0.74 -5.96
N GLN A 484 -10.85 -0.05 -4.83
CA GLN A 484 -10.19 -0.43 -3.55
C GLN A 484 -10.51 -1.85 -3.05
N ARG A 485 -11.68 -2.40 -3.42
CA ARG A 485 -12.05 -3.80 -3.15
C ARG A 485 -11.88 -4.61 -4.43
N VAL A 486 -10.73 -5.24 -4.57
CA VAL A 486 -10.38 -6.00 -5.77
C VAL A 486 -11.04 -7.38 -5.69
N VAL A 487 -12.01 -7.63 -6.57
CA VAL A 487 -12.66 -8.95 -6.74
C VAL A 487 -12.02 -9.74 -7.89
N LEU A 488 -11.73 -9.06 -8.99
CA LEU A 488 -10.94 -9.54 -10.12
C LEU A 488 -9.82 -8.53 -10.36
N HIS A 489 -8.64 -9.01 -10.75
CA HIS A 489 -7.51 -8.13 -11.06
C HIS A 489 -7.63 -7.53 -12.45
N ALA A 490 -8.22 -8.26 -13.41
CA ALA A 490 -8.51 -7.77 -14.75
C ALA A 490 -9.63 -8.58 -15.39
N ARG A 491 -10.30 -7.97 -16.38
CA ARG A 491 -11.23 -8.66 -17.29
C ARG A 491 -11.04 -8.14 -18.71
N LEU A 492 -10.97 -9.04 -19.68
CA LEU A 492 -11.00 -8.74 -21.11
C LEU A 492 -12.38 -9.07 -21.67
N ARG A 493 -12.95 -8.18 -22.48
CA ARG A 493 -14.22 -8.40 -23.19
C ARG A 493 -14.01 -8.39 -24.69
N GLN A 494 -14.85 -9.16 -25.38
CA GLN A 494 -14.98 -9.18 -26.83
C GLN A 494 -16.44 -9.03 -27.22
N SER A 495 -16.78 -8.09 -28.11
CA SER A 495 -18.11 -7.97 -28.72
C SER A 495 -18.25 -9.03 -29.81
N LEU A 496 -19.31 -9.84 -29.74
CA LEU A 496 -19.66 -10.82 -30.76
C LEU A 496 -20.75 -10.29 -31.68
N ASP A 497 -21.77 -9.63 -31.11
CA ASP A 497 -22.80 -8.91 -31.84
C ASP A 497 -23.27 -7.66 -31.07
N ALA A 498 -23.05 -6.48 -31.67
CA ALA A 498 -23.38 -5.19 -31.08
C ALA A 498 -24.88 -4.84 -31.10
N ALA A 499 -25.70 -5.53 -31.89
CA ALA A 499 -27.14 -5.30 -31.97
C ALA A 499 -27.90 -6.02 -30.84
N THR A 500 -27.40 -7.18 -30.43
CA THR A 500 -27.96 -8.02 -29.37
C THR A 500 -27.22 -7.86 -28.03
N ASP A 501 -26.10 -7.13 -28.01
CA ASP A 501 -25.22 -6.95 -26.84
C ASP A 501 -24.62 -8.28 -26.36
N ASP A 502 -24.30 -9.20 -27.31
CA ASP A 502 -23.65 -10.48 -27.03
C ASP A 502 -22.12 -10.33 -26.91
N GLU A 503 -21.56 -10.84 -25.82
CA GLU A 503 -20.17 -10.62 -25.40
C GLU A 503 -19.49 -11.90 -24.88
N ARG A 504 -18.17 -11.96 -25.06
CA ARG A 504 -17.29 -12.99 -24.49
C ARG A 504 -16.28 -12.39 -23.53
N HIS A 505 -16.09 -12.98 -22.35
CA HIS A 505 -15.27 -12.44 -21.26
C HIS A 505 -14.18 -13.42 -20.79
N TRP A 506 -13.01 -12.88 -20.44
CA TRP A 506 -11.93 -13.57 -19.74
C TRP A 506 -11.57 -12.80 -18.47
N ALA A 507 -11.76 -13.40 -17.31
CA ALA A 507 -11.48 -12.81 -16.00
C ALA A 507 -10.21 -13.40 -15.39
N PHE A 508 -9.45 -12.58 -14.66
CA PHE A 508 -8.19 -12.95 -14.03
C PHE A 508 -8.19 -12.63 -12.53
N ARG A 509 -7.77 -13.59 -11.71
CA ARG A 509 -7.59 -13.39 -10.26
C ARG A 509 -6.36 -14.14 -9.77
N ALA A 510 -5.33 -13.41 -9.34
CA ALA A 510 -4.23 -13.96 -8.56
C ALA A 510 -4.65 -14.26 -7.12
N ILE A 511 -4.12 -15.36 -6.57
CA ILE A 511 -4.32 -15.77 -5.18
C ILE A 511 -3.00 -16.32 -4.65
N ALA A 512 -2.25 -15.49 -3.93
CA ALA A 512 -0.99 -15.82 -3.27
C ALA A 512 -1.18 -16.27 -1.81
N SER A 513 -2.28 -15.91 -1.15
CA SER A 513 -2.54 -16.25 0.26
C SER A 513 -2.41 -17.75 0.57
N GLY A 514 -1.88 -18.05 1.75
CA GLY A 514 -1.78 -19.41 2.32
C GLY A 514 -2.93 -19.76 3.28
N ASN A 515 -3.79 -18.81 3.65
CA ASN A 515 -4.92 -19.04 4.55
C ASN A 515 -6.09 -19.70 3.78
N ALA A 516 -6.57 -20.85 4.28
CA ALA A 516 -7.62 -21.62 3.61
C ALA A 516 -8.95 -20.86 3.48
N ILE A 517 -9.34 -20.07 4.47
CA ILE A 517 -10.58 -19.28 4.45
C ILE A 517 -10.47 -18.15 3.43
N ALA A 518 -9.37 -17.40 3.46
CA ALA A 518 -9.11 -16.32 2.51
C ALA A 518 -9.05 -16.83 1.06
N VAL A 519 -8.37 -17.95 0.82
CA VAL A 519 -8.32 -18.62 -0.49
C VAL A 519 -9.72 -19.00 -0.97
N GLN A 520 -10.50 -19.71 -0.13
CA GLN A 520 -11.85 -20.13 -0.49
C GLN A 520 -12.78 -18.93 -0.77
N ASN A 521 -12.63 -17.84 -0.02
CA ASN A 521 -13.38 -16.61 -0.25
C ASN A 521 -13.01 -15.94 -1.57
N ARG A 522 -11.72 -15.78 -1.87
CA ARG A 522 -11.25 -15.16 -3.12
C ARG A 522 -11.68 -15.95 -4.36
N ILE A 523 -11.58 -17.28 -4.35
CA ILE A 523 -12.05 -18.14 -5.45
C ILE A 523 -13.54 -17.94 -5.69
N ARG A 524 -14.34 -17.96 -4.61
CA ARG A 524 -15.79 -17.81 -4.71
C ARG A 524 -16.21 -16.44 -5.24
N LYS A 525 -15.63 -15.36 -4.73
CA LYS A 525 -15.91 -14.01 -5.22
C LYS A 525 -15.56 -13.87 -6.71
N ALA A 526 -14.44 -14.45 -7.13
CA ALA A 526 -14.04 -14.44 -8.53
C ALA A 526 -15.03 -15.24 -9.40
N LEU A 527 -15.51 -16.39 -8.93
CA LEU A 527 -16.54 -17.19 -9.60
C LEU A 527 -17.87 -16.43 -9.71
N GLU A 528 -18.35 -15.84 -8.61
CA GLU A 528 -19.58 -15.06 -8.56
C GLU A 528 -19.50 -13.85 -9.50
N ALA A 529 -18.41 -13.08 -9.45
CA ALA A 529 -18.22 -11.91 -10.30
C ALA A 529 -18.07 -12.27 -11.79
N THR A 530 -17.56 -13.46 -12.11
CA THR A 530 -17.38 -13.90 -13.50
C THR A 530 -18.65 -14.53 -14.08
N GLY A 531 -19.45 -15.23 -13.26
CA GLY A 531 -20.58 -16.02 -13.76
C GLY A 531 -20.12 -17.06 -14.79
N LEU A 532 -19.23 -17.97 -14.35
CA LEU A 532 -18.48 -18.90 -15.20
C LEU A 532 -19.39 -19.66 -16.19
N ASN A 533 -19.09 -19.50 -17.48
CA ASN A 533 -19.73 -20.19 -18.60
C ASN A 533 -18.62 -20.56 -19.60
N PRO A 534 -18.26 -21.85 -19.77
CA PRO A 534 -17.12 -22.28 -20.57
C PRO A 534 -17.03 -21.71 -22.00
N GLN A 535 -18.17 -21.36 -22.60
CA GLN A 535 -18.24 -20.84 -23.97
C GLN A 535 -18.07 -19.31 -24.02
N ARG A 536 -18.67 -18.59 -23.06
CA ARG A 536 -18.80 -17.12 -23.09
C ARG A 536 -18.04 -16.39 -21.97
N ARG A 537 -17.87 -16.97 -20.79
CA ARG A 537 -17.25 -16.31 -19.62
C ARG A 537 -16.29 -17.24 -18.91
N THR A 538 -14.99 -16.99 -19.02
CA THR A 538 -13.95 -17.85 -18.43
C THR A 538 -13.25 -17.14 -17.26
N LEU A 539 -12.81 -17.91 -16.26
CA LEU A 539 -12.03 -17.41 -15.13
C LEU A 539 -10.68 -18.12 -15.05
N CYS A 540 -9.62 -17.33 -14.97
CA CYS A 540 -8.24 -17.78 -14.76
C CYS A 540 -7.77 -17.41 -13.35
N LEU A 541 -7.50 -18.42 -12.51
CA LEU A 541 -6.87 -18.26 -11.20
C LEU A 541 -5.35 -18.32 -11.35
N LEU A 542 -4.64 -17.29 -10.92
CA LEU A 542 -3.19 -17.17 -11.05
C LEU A 542 -2.51 -17.58 -9.75
N ARG A 543 -1.70 -18.66 -9.77
CA ARG A 543 -1.04 -19.15 -8.55
C ARG A 543 0.20 -20.00 -8.84
N ASN A 544 1.25 -19.75 -8.07
CA ASN A 544 2.55 -20.46 -8.16
C ASN A 544 2.81 -21.44 -6.99
N THR A 545 2.04 -21.35 -5.91
CA THR A 545 2.23 -22.17 -4.71
C THR A 545 1.15 -23.25 -4.58
N PRO A 546 1.42 -24.38 -3.92
CA PRO A 546 0.39 -25.37 -3.65
C PRO A 546 -0.80 -24.79 -2.88
N TRP A 547 -2.01 -25.30 -3.13
CA TRP A 547 -3.19 -24.92 -2.37
C TRP A 547 -3.08 -25.36 -0.90
N PRO A 548 -3.69 -24.62 0.06
CA PRO A 548 -3.74 -25.04 1.46
C PRO A 548 -4.31 -26.45 1.63
N ARG A 549 -3.70 -27.24 2.53
CA ARG A 549 -4.11 -28.63 2.78
C ARG A 549 -5.45 -28.66 3.52
N GLY A 550 -6.53 -28.87 2.78
CA GLY A 550 -7.87 -29.06 3.33
C GLY A 550 -8.80 -29.70 2.30
N ALA A 551 -9.62 -30.68 2.73
CA ALA A 551 -10.51 -31.44 1.85
C ALA A 551 -11.48 -30.55 1.05
N LYS A 552 -11.91 -29.44 1.65
CA LYS A 552 -12.83 -28.49 1.03
C LYS A 552 -12.17 -27.59 -0.02
N THR A 553 -10.94 -27.13 0.24
CA THR A 553 -10.17 -26.37 -0.77
C THR A 553 -9.89 -27.24 -1.98
N ALA A 554 -9.56 -28.52 -1.77
CA ALA A 554 -9.39 -29.49 -2.86
C ALA A 554 -10.69 -29.68 -3.66
N ALA A 555 -11.82 -29.91 -2.99
CA ALA A 555 -13.12 -30.06 -3.65
C ALA A 555 -13.53 -28.81 -4.44
N MET A 556 -13.30 -27.61 -3.89
CA MET A 556 -13.61 -26.34 -4.57
C MET A 556 -12.75 -26.14 -5.84
N ILE A 557 -11.48 -26.51 -5.81
CA ILE A 557 -10.61 -26.44 -7.00
C ILE A 557 -11.01 -27.47 -8.04
N GLU A 558 -11.43 -28.67 -7.61
CA GLU A 558 -11.95 -29.70 -8.50
C GLU A 558 -13.25 -29.25 -9.18
N GLU A 559 -14.20 -28.71 -8.42
CA GLU A 559 -15.46 -28.14 -8.93
C GLU A 559 -15.21 -26.95 -9.87
N PHE A 560 -14.30 -26.04 -9.50
CA PHE A 560 -13.88 -24.92 -10.35
C PHE A 560 -13.33 -25.40 -11.70
N THR A 561 -12.46 -26.42 -11.68
CA THR A 561 -11.84 -26.96 -12.89
C THR A 561 -12.87 -27.71 -13.74
N ALA A 562 -13.77 -28.47 -13.12
CA ALA A 562 -14.86 -29.16 -13.79
C ALA A 562 -15.86 -28.21 -14.47
N ALA A 563 -16.07 -27.03 -13.89
CA ALA A 563 -16.90 -25.97 -14.46
C ALA A 563 -16.21 -25.18 -15.60
N GLY A 564 -15.00 -25.58 -16.02
CA GLY A 564 -14.24 -24.95 -17.11
C GLY A 564 -13.31 -23.81 -16.68
N GLY A 565 -13.12 -23.62 -15.38
CA GLY A 565 -12.14 -22.69 -14.83
C GLY A 565 -10.70 -23.17 -15.01
N ARG A 566 -9.75 -22.23 -15.08
CA ARG A 566 -8.34 -22.54 -15.35
C ARG A 566 -7.45 -22.04 -14.22
N VAL A 567 -6.55 -22.89 -13.73
CA VAL A 567 -5.48 -22.48 -12.81
C VAL A 567 -4.20 -22.36 -13.61
N LEU A 568 -3.63 -21.16 -13.67
CA LEU A 568 -2.45 -20.85 -14.47
C LEU A 568 -1.30 -20.42 -13.56
N PRO A 569 -0.10 -20.98 -13.73
CA PRO A 569 1.10 -20.43 -13.09
C PRO A 569 1.51 -19.13 -13.79
N MET A 570 2.28 -18.32 -13.08
CA MET A 570 2.91 -17.11 -13.61
C MET A 570 4.41 -17.32 -13.63
N SER A 571 5.04 -17.29 -14.81
CA SER A 571 6.50 -17.39 -14.89
C SER A 571 7.17 -16.08 -14.43
N ASP A 572 8.42 -16.16 -13.97
CA ASP A 572 9.21 -14.95 -13.67
C ASP A 572 9.34 -14.06 -14.91
N ASP A 573 9.42 -14.66 -16.10
CA ASP A 573 9.52 -13.94 -17.36
C ASP A 573 8.24 -13.20 -17.75
N ASP A 574 7.07 -13.82 -17.55
CA ASP A 574 5.78 -13.16 -17.75
C ASP A 574 5.66 -11.92 -16.87
N ILE A 575 5.98 -12.05 -15.58
CA ILE A 575 5.87 -10.93 -14.61
C ILE A 575 6.84 -9.80 -14.99
N ARG A 576 8.07 -10.13 -15.41
CA ARG A 576 9.03 -9.12 -15.88
C ARG A 576 8.57 -8.42 -17.15
N THR A 577 8.02 -9.17 -18.10
CA THR A 577 7.49 -8.63 -19.36
C THR A 577 6.29 -7.73 -19.11
N MET A 578 5.32 -8.16 -18.29
CA MET A 578 4.17 -7.32 -17.89
C MET A 578 4.62 -6.05 -17.15
N THR A 579 5.64 -6.15 -16.28
CA THR A 579 6.20 -4.98 -15.58
C THR A 579 6.86 -4.00 -16.55
N ALA A 580 7.61 -4.51 -17.52
CA ALA A 580 8.26 -3.68 -18.54
C ALA A 580 7.23 -3.00 -19.47
N LEU A 581 6.14 -3.69 -19.82
CA LEU A 581 5.05 -3.12 -20.60
C LEU A 581 4.33 -2.00 -19.85
N ARG A 582 4.02 -2.20 -18.56
CA ARG A 582 3.43 -1.16 -17.71
C ARG A 582 4.30 0.10 -17.70
N ASP A 583 5.59 -0.06 -17.41
CA ASP A 583 6.50 1.07 -17.28
C ASP A 583 6.73 1.79 -18.64
N LEU A 584 6.67 1.06 -19.77
CA LEU A 584 6.72 1.67 -21.12
C LEU A 584 5.44 2.43 -21.47
N ILE A 585 4.27 1.88 -21.13
CA ILE A 585 2.97 2.54 -21.35
C ILE A 585 2.91 3.83 -20.52
N ASP A 586 3.36 3.78 -19.25
CA ASP A 586 3.43 4.94 -18.37
C ASP A 586 4.39 6.03 -18.88
N ASP A 587 5.49 5.66 -19.53
CA ASP A 587 6.42 6.60 -20.16
C ASP A 587 5.82 7.28 -21.42
N ASN A 588 4.71 6.75 -21.97
CA ASN A 588 3.89 7.32 -23.05
C ASN A 588 4.69 7.81 -24.27
N HIS A 589 5.60 6.98 -24.79
CA HIS A 589 6.41 7.34 -25.95
C HIS A 589 5.56 7.44 -27.24
N PRO A 590 5.74 8.46 -28.11
CA PRO A 590 4.93 8.65 -29.32
C PRO A 590 4.91 7.44 -30.27
N ASP A 591 6.06 6.77 -30.40
CA ASP A 591 6.23 5.61 -31.28
C ASP A 591 5.84 4.26 -30.65
N LEU A 592 5.37 4.25 -29.38
CA LEU A 592 5.03 3.02 -28.67
C LEU A 592 3.96 2.16 -29.37
N PRO A 593 2.86 2.72 -29.92
CA PRO A 593 1.84 1.90 -30.60
C PRO A 593 2.35 1.20 -31.86
N GLU A 594 3.28 1.83 -32.59
CA GLU A 594 3.94 1.22 -33.75
C GLU A 594 4.95 0.15 -33.32
N TRP A 595 5.71 0.42 -32.25
CA TRP A 595 6.63 -0.54 -31.67
C TRP A 595 5.92 -1.80 -31.17
N LEU A 596 4.80 -1.66 -30.45
CA LEU A 596 3.99 -2.78 -29.97
C LEU A 596 3.50 -3.63 -31.15
N ARG A 597 2.86 -3.01 -32.16
CA ARG A 597 2.38 -3.72 -33.36
C ARG A 597 3.48 -4.50 -34.08
N ARG A 598 4.72 -3.97 -34.08
CA ARG A 598 5.88 -4.58 -34.73
C ARG A 598 6.55 -5.68 -33.90
N ARG A 599 6.80 -5.46 -32.61
CA ARG A 599 7.59 -6.37 -31.74
C ARG A 599 6.74 -7.40 -31.01
N ARG A 600 5.45 -7.13 -30.84
CA ARG A 600 4.45 -8.00 -30.20
C ARG A 600 4.88 -8.69 -28.89
N PRO A 601 5.48 -7.98 -27.92
CA PRO A 601 5.91 -8.58 -26.66
C PRO A 601 4.76 -9.16 -25.82
N ALA A 602 3.53 -8.63 -25.89
CA ALA A 602 2.41 -9.14 -25.11
C ALA A 602 1.87 -10.47 -25.66
N HIS A 603 1.92 -10.70 -26.98
CA HIS A 603 1.66 -12.02 -27.58
C HIS A 603 2.69 -13.09 -27.13
N GLY A 604 3.86 -12.67 -26.65
CA GLY A 604 4.88 -13.55 -26.08
C GLY A 604 4.63 -14.00 -24.64
N ILE A 605 3.63 -13.44 -23.95
CA ILE A 605 3.33 -13.78 -22.55
C ILE A 605 2.62 -15.13 -22.48
N ASP A 606 3.24 -16.12 -21.84
CA ASP A 606 2.73 -17.49 -21.75
C ASP A 606 1.38 -17.55 -21.02
N LEU A 607 1.22 -16.73 -19.99
CA LEU A 607 -0.03 -16.59 -19.27
C LEU A 607 -1.21 -16.19 -20.19
N LEU A 608 -1.02 -15.19 -21.07
CA LEU A 608 -2.07 -14.70 -21.96
C LEU A 608 -2.36 -15.71 -23.07
N ARG A 609 -1.32 -16.32 -23.65
CA ARG A 609 -1.50 -17.40 -24.65
C ARG A 609 -2.27 -18.57 -24.07
N ALA A 610 -1.90 -18.99 -22.85
CA ALA A 610 -2.62 -20.01 -22.15
C ALA A 610 -4.08 -19.57 -21.98
N ALA A 611 -4.36 -18.43 -21.36
CA ALA A 611 -5.72 -17.98 -21.05
C ALA A 611 -6.63 -17.79 -22.27
N LEU A 612 -6.15 -17.15 -23.33
CA LEU A 612 -6.94 -16.76 -24.51
C LEU A 612 -7.06 -17.87 -25.57
N GLY A 613 -6.17 -18.87 -25.55
CA GLY A 613 -6.21 -20.00 -26.49
C GLY A 613 -6.07 -19.54 -27.94
N ASP A 614 -6.94 -20.03 -28.83
CA ASP A 614 -6.92 -19.71 -30.28
C ASP A 614 -7.06 -18.21 -30.58
N VAL A 615 -7.58 -17.43 -29.63
CA VAL A 615 -7.76 -15.98 -29.78
C VAL A 615 -6.44 -15.22 -29.57
N ALA A 616 -5.44 -15.82 -28.90
CA ALA A 616 -4.21 -15.15 -28.48
C ALA A 616 -3.31 -14.65 -29.64
N GLY A 617 -3.42 -15.26 -30.83
CA GLY A 617 -2.53 -15.00 -31.97
C GLY A 617 -1.13 -15.63 -31.86
N ASP A 618 -0.34 -15.55 -32.94
CA ASP A 618 1.04 -16.04 -32.97
C ASP A 618 2.01 -15.05 -32.31
N ALA A 619 2.96 -15.58 -31.52
CA ALA A 619 4.00 -14.78 -30.88
C ALA A 619 4.90 -14.10 -31.93
N GLY A 620 5.18 -12.81 -31.75
CA GLY A 620 6.18 -12.11 -32.57
C GLY A 620 7.61 -12.51 -32.20
N GLU A 621 8.56 -12.25 -33.11
CA GLU A 621 9.99 -12.39 -32.80
C GLU A 621 10.40 -11.35 -31.75
N LEU A 622 10.40 -11.77 -30.47
CA LEU A 622 11.18 -11.11 -29.43
C LEU A 622 12.66 -11.16 -29.86
N PRO A 623 13.44 -10.09 -29.67
CA PRO A 623 14.86 -10.12 -30.00
C PRO A 623 15.51 -11.28 -29.23
N GLU A 624 16.19 -12.19 -29.95
CA GLU A 624 17.07 -13.14 -29.29
C GLU A 624 18.02 -12.36 -28.37
N PRO A 625 18.24 -12.81 -27.13
CA PRO A 625 19.33 -12.27 -26.36
C PRO A 625 20.59 -12.49 -27.19
N TYR A 626 21.22 -11.41 -27.66
CA TYR A 626 22.54 -11.44 -28.26
C TYR A 626 23.52 -11.94 -27.18
N PHE A 627 23.58 -13.25 -27.00
CA PHE A 627 24.68 -13.93 -26.36
C PHE A 627 25.75 -14.07 -27.43
N THR A 628 26.68 -13.12 -27.45
CA THR A 628 28.01 -13.43 -27.96
C THR A 628 28.75 -14.07 -26.81
N GLU A 629 29.06 -15.37 -26.92
CA GLU A 629 30.14 -15.97 -26.11
C GLU A 629 31.40 -15.08 -26.25
N PRO A 630 32.26 -15.00 -25.21
CA PRO A 630 33.41 -14.12 -25.23
C PRO A 630 34.44 -14.62 -26.24
N GLU A 631 34.33 -14.18 -27.49
CA GLU A 631 35.43 -14.23 -28.44
C GLU A 631 36.49 -13.21 -28.00
N THR A 632 37.65 -13.74 -27.66
CA THR A 632 38.90 -13.02 -27.45
C THR A 632 39.29 -12.26 -28.73
N VAL A 633 38.98 -10.96 -28.79
CA VAL A 633 39.61 -9.98 -29.69
C VAL A 633 39.71 -8.63 -28.95
N PRO A 634 40.65 -7.74 -29.32
CA PRO A 634 41.66 -7.16 -28.46
C PRO A 634 41.16 -5.90 -27.76
N GLN A 635 41.89 -5.46 -26.73
CA GLN A 635 41.67 -4.20 -26.01
C GLN A 635 41.23 -3.06 -26.97
N PRO A 636 40.06 -2.44 -26.73
CA PRO A 636 39.72 -1.20 -27.41
C PRO A 636 40.71 -0.14 -26.93
N VAL A 637 41.49 0.37 -27.87
CA VAL A 637 42.24 1.61 -27.71
C VAL A 637 41.28 2.66 -27.14
N ALA A 638 41.73 3.28 -26.06
CA ALA A 638 41.08 4.39 -25.37
C ALA A 638 40.59 5.44 -26.38
N THR A 639 39.33 5.32 -26.79
CA THR A 639 38.60 6.47 -27.32
C THR A 639 38.00 7.11 -26.09
N GLN A 640 38.58 8.24 -25.73
CA GLN A 640 38.32 8.99 -24.52
C GLN A 640 36.82 9.01 -24.22
N ALA A 641 36.45 8.42 -23.08
CA ALA A 641 35.25 8.84 -22.37
C ALA A 641 35.24 10.38 -22.35
N PRO A 642 34.07 11.04 -22.40
CA PRO A 642 34.04 12.43 -21.99
C PRO A 642 34.74 12.44 -20.63
N THR A 643 35.87 13.13 -20.58
CA THR A 643 36.65 13.29 -19.36
C THR A 643 35.72 14.07 -18.47
N THR A 644 34.94 13.39 -17.64
CA THR A 644 34.33 13.99 -16.48
C THR A 644 35.53 14.44 -15.69
N GLN A 645 35.88 15.72 -15.83
CA GLN A 645 36.88 16.37 -15.01
C GLN A 645 36.55 15.94 -13.59
N ALA A 646 37.51 15.31 -12.91
CA ALA A 646 37.40 15.02 -11.50
C ALA A 646 37.03 16.35 -10.84
N VAL A 647 35.79 16.45 -10.35
CA VAL A 647 35.38 17.63 -9.59
C VAL A 647 36.24 17.60 -8.34
N VAL A 648 37.21 18.51 -8.27
CA VAL A 648 38.02 18.70 -7.07
C VAL A 648 37.06 19.20 -6.00
N ILE A 649 36.64 18.31 -5.11
CA ILE A 649 35.79 18.66 -3.98
C ILE A 649 36.68 19.38 -2.97
N GLU A 650 36.62 20.71 -2.92
CA GLU A 650 37.29 21.48 -1.86
C GLU A 650 36.67 21.15 -0.51
N HIS A 651 37.47 20.58 0.40
CA HIS A 651 37.02 20.13 1.70
C HIS A 651 37.14 21.26 2.74
N SER A 652 36.02 21.59 3.37
CA SER A 652 35.97 22.57 4.46
C SER A 652 36.22 21.90 5.82
N PRO A 653 36.98 22.54 6.74
CA PRO A 653 37.13 22.07 8.11
C PRO A 653 35.81 22.10 8.90
N THR A 654 34.82 22.87 8.45
CA THR A 654 33.54 23.04 9.14
C THR A 654 32.35 22.36 8.47
N ALA A 655 32.51 21.88 7.23
CA ALA A 655 31.43 21.26 6.45
C ALA A 655 31.84 19.92 5.83
N ILE A 656 30.88 19.00 5.74
CA ILE A 656 31.00 17.67 5.16
C ILE A 656 30.36 17.67 3.78
N THR A 657 31.09 17.24 2.76
CA THR A 657 30.51 17.01 1.44
C THR A 657 29.74 15.69 1.44
N LEU A 658 28.44 15.77 1.16
CA LEU A 658 27.53 14.63 1.15
C LEU A 658 27.47 13.94 -0.22
N GLY A 659 27.75 14.68 -1.29
CA GLY A 659 27.77 14.16 -2.65
C GLY A 659 27.88 15.25 -3.69
N VAL A 660 27.72 14.87 -4.95
CA VAL A 660 27.68 15.77 -6.10
C VAL A 660 26.26 15.82 -6.65
N ASP A 661 25.73 17.02 -6.89
CA ASP A 661 24.42 17.20 -7.49
C ASP A 661 24.38 16.58 -8.89
N ALA A 662 23.43 15.66 -9.11
CA ALA A 662 23.28 14.89 -10.35
C ALA A 662 22.87 15.75 -11.55
N THR A 663 22.31 16.94 -11.30
CA THR A 663 21.86 17.90 -12.31
C THR A 663 22.92 18.96 -12.60
N GLY A 664 23.65 19.42 -11.59
CA GLY A 664 24.58 20.56 -11.71
C GLY A 664 26.07 20.23 -11.59
N GLY A 665 26.43 19.01 -11.20
CA GLY A 665 27.83 18.60 -10.97
C GLY A 665 28.52 19.32 -9.81
N GLN A 666 27.79 20.10 -9.01
CA GLN A 666 28.33 20.87 -7.89
C GLN A 666 28.34 20.03 -6.60
N PRO A 667 29.37 20.16 -5.74
CA PRO A 667 29.39 19.48 -4.46
C PRO A 667 28.32 20.05 -3.52
N VAL A 668 27.52 19.17 -2.92
CA VAL A 668 26.53 19.52 -1.90
C VAL A 668 27.10 19.17 -0.53
N SER A 669 27.22 20.16 0.35
CA SER A 669 27.83 20.01 1.67
C SER A 669 26.89 20.43 2.79
N VAL A 670 27.13 19.90 3.99
CA VAL A 670 26.41 20.23 5.23
C VAL A 670 27.38 20.67 6.31
N ASP A 671 27.08 21.76 7.02
CA ASP A 671 27.88 22.19 8.16
C ASP A 671 27.77 21.19 9.32
N LEU A 672 28.88 20.95 10.03
CA LEU A 672 28.91 20.10 11.22
C LEU A 672 27.88 20.55 12.27
N ALA A 673 27.68 21.86 12.43
CA ALA A 673 26.71 22.42 13.36
C ALA A 673 25.26 22.09 13.00
N ALA A 674 24.96 21.89 11.70
CA ALA A 674 23.62 21.52 11.25
C ALA A 674 23.25 20.09 11.68
N LEU A 675 24.24 19.19 11.82
CA LEU A 675 24.02 17.81 12.28
C LEU A 675 23.52 17.72 13.74
N ARG A 676 23.65 18.79 14.54
CA ARG A 676 22.99 18.89 15.85
C ARG A 676 21.47 18.80 15.75
N LYS A 677 20.91 19.10 14.57
CA LYS A 677 19.48 19.01 14.26
C LYS A 677 19.08 17.67 13.63
N HIS A 678 19.94 16.66 13.78
CA HIS A 678 19.69 15.26 13.44
C HIS A 678 19.52 14.98 11.94
N THR A 679 19.81 13.73 11.59
CA THR A 679 19.78 13.20 10.23
C THR A 679 18.88 11.98 10.19
N ALA A 680 17.95 11.90 9.23
CA ALA A 680 17.19 10.68 8.95
C ALA A 680 17.46 10.17 7.53
N MET A 681 17.64 8.87 7.38
CA MET A 681 17.93 8.20 6.11
C MET A 681 16.85 7.14 5.85
N PHE A 682 16.12 7.32 4.75
CA PHE A 682 15.03 6.46 4.31
C PHE A 682 15.44 5.77 3.02
N ALA A 683 15.89 4.52 3.09
CA ALA A 683 16.48 3.85 1.95
C ALA A 683 16.35 2.34 2.07
N GLY A 684 15.86 1.69 1.01
CA GLY A 684 15.68 0.24 0.96
C GLY A 684 16.99 -0.52 0.78
N SER A 685 16.91 -1.85 0.81
CA SER A 685 18.07 -2.72 0.57
C SER A 685 18.72 -2.42 -0.79
N GLY A 686 20.05 -2.39 -0.82
CA GLY A 686 20.84 -2.10 -2.02
C GLY A 686 20.94 -0.63 -2.41
N SER A 687 20.26 0.30 -1.73
CA SER A 687 20.31 1.74 -2.04
C SER A 687 21.65 2.42 -1.73
N GLY A 688 22.53 1.78 -0.95
CA GLY A 688 23.78 2.40 -0.46
C GLY A 688 23.67 3.06 0.92
N LYS A 689 22.61 2.76 1.70
CA LYS A 689 22.37 3.29 3.05
C LYS A 689 23.59 3.12 3.97
N THR A 690 24.14 1.91 4.03
CA THR A 690 25.31 1.58 4.87
C THR A 690 26.57 2.35 4.45
N VAL A 691 26.79 2.49 3.13
CA VAL A 691 27.92 3.28 2.59
C VAL A 691 27.78 4.74 3.01
N LEU A 692 26.57 5.32 2.92
CA LEU A 692 26.29 6.68 3.34
C LEU A 692 26.48 6.89 4.86
N ILE A 693 26.02 5.96 5.69
CA ILE A 693 26.24 6.01 7.15
C ILE A 693 27.75 6.03 7.44
N ARG A 694 28.50 5.08 6.85
CA ARG A 694 29.94 4.99 7.05
C ARG A 694 30.64 6.26 6.62
N ARG A 695 30.31 6.77 5.43
CA ARG A 695 30.89 8.02 4.93
C ARG A 695 30.62 9.18 5.87
N LEU A 696 29.39 9.32 6.38
CA LEU A 696 29.05 10.40 7.31
C LEU A 696 29.86 10.29 8.63
N VAL A 697 30.03 9.08 9.15
CA VAL A 697 30.84 8.82 10.37
C VAL A 697 32.31 9.13 10.14
N GLU A 698 32.88 8.65 9.03
CA GLU A 698 34.29 8.86 8.65
C GLU A 698 34.59 10.36 8.47
N GLU A 699 33.71 11.08 7.79
CA GLU A 699 33.82 12.53 7.59
C GLU A 699 33.75 13.33 8.90
N CYS A 700 32.93 12.87 9.85
CA CYS A 700 32.86 13.44 11.19
C CYS A 700 34.15 13.16 11.98
N ALA A 701 34.65 11.92 11.93
CA ALA A 701 35.86 11.51 12.62
C ALA A 701 37.12 12.25 12.13
N LEU A 702 37.24 12.44 10.81
CA LEU A 702 38.28 13.27 10.21
C LEU A 702 38.29 14.71 10.75
N ARG A 703 37.15 15.22 11.23
CA ARG A 703 37.02 16.56 11.84
C ARG A 703 37.02 16.52 13.38
N GLY A 704 37.43 15.41 13.98
CA GLY A 704 37.54 15.27 15.44
C GLY A 704 36.21 15.00 16.16
N VAL A 705 35.16 14.60 15.45
CA VAL A 705 33.87 14.26 16.05
C VAL A 705 33.77 12.76 16.29
N SER A 706 33.72 12.36 17.56
CA SER A 706 33.51 10.97 17.97
C SER A 706 32.07 10.50 17.77
N SER A 707 31.88 9.20 17.57
CA SER A 707 30.58 8.58 17.36
C SER A 707 30.38 7.28 18.16
N ILE A 708 29.14 7.07 18.58
CA ILE A 708 28.62 5.78 19.06
C ILE A 708 27.73 5.24 17.94
N VAL A 709 28.02 4.04 17.45
CA VAL A 709 27.32 3.41 16.33
C VAL A 709 26.65 2.13 16.81
N LEU A 710 25.32 2.09 16.75
CA LEU A 710 24.54 0.90 17.06
C LEU A 710 24.41 0.02 15.82
N ASP A 711 24.94 -1.20 15.88
CA ASP A 711 25.07 -2.10 14.74
C ASP A 711 24.30 -3.42 14.98
N PRO A 712 22.98 -3.45 14.70
CA PRO A 712 22.17 -4.64 14.92
C PRO A 712 22.49 -5.79 13.94
N ASN A 713 22.99 -5.46 12.74
CA ASN A 713 23.20 -6.41 11.64
C ASN A 713 24.69 -6.73 11.37
N ASN A 714 25.60 -6.09 12.12
CA ASN A 714 27.07 -6.20 12.00
C ASN A 714 27.68 -5.54 10.76
N ASP A 715 26.89 -4.75 10.02
CA ASP A 715 27.29 -4.08 8.78
C ASP A 715 28.24 -2.90 8.99
N LEU A 716 28.41 -2.41 10.22
CA LEU A 716 29.22 -1.22 10.54
C LEU A 716 30.50 -1.58 11.33
N SER A 717 30.63 -2.81 11.82
CA SER A 717 31.82 -3.32 12.52
C SER A 717 33.14 -3.22 11.74
N ARG A 718 33.09 -3.11 10.40
CA ARG A 718 34.26 -2.94 9.52
C ARG A 718 34.67 -1.47 9.28
N LEU A 719 34.14 -0.52 10.05
CA LEU A 719 34.56 0.90 10.00
C LEU A 719 36.08 1.08 10.22
N GLY A 720 36.75 0.12 10.85
CA GLY A 720 38.21 0.11 11.05
C GLY A 720 39.00 -0.70 10.01
N SER A 721 38.36 -1.21 8.96
CA SER A 721 39.01 -2.05 7.95
C SER A 721 39.28 -1.29 6.65
N ARG A 722 40.53 -1.32 6.17
CA ARG A 722 40.93 -0.77 4.87
C ARG A 722 40.39 -1.60 3.70
N TRP A 723 40.10 -0.93 2.59
CA TRP A 723 39.81 -1.61 1.32
C TRP A 723 40.99 -2.47 0.88
N PRO A 724 40.79 -3.76 0.56
CA PRO A 724 41.85 -4.59 -0.02
C PRO A 724 42.15 -4.16 -1.47
N GLU A 725 41.11 -3.77 -2.20
CA GLU A 725 41.17 -3.21 -3.55
C GLU A 725 40.16 -2.06 -3.63
N LEU A 726 40.56 -0.94 -4.24
CA LEU A 726 39.70 0.24 -4.33
C LEU A 726 38.55 0.00 -5.32
N PRO A 727 37.31 0.37 -4.99
CA PRO A 727 36.15 0.07 -5.83
C PRO A 727 36.12 0.92 -7.12
N PRO A 728 35.43 0.46 -8.17
CA PRO A 728 35.17 1.28 -9.36
C PRO A 728 34.47 2.60 -9.01
N GLY A 729 34.93 3.70 -9.59
CA GLY A 729 34.41 5.04 -9.30
C GLY A 729 34.93 5.65 -7.99
N TRP A 730 35.98 5.09 -7.38
CA TRP A 730 36.71 5.70 -6.28
C TRP A 730 37.23 7.09 -6.65
N ASN A 731 37.08 8.05 -5.75
CA ASN A 731 37.62 9.39 -5.93
C ASN A 731 39.10 9.40 -5.49
N PRO A 732 40.08 9.69 -6.38
CA PRO A 732 41.48 9.73 -6.00
C PRO A 732 41.80 10.69 -4.85
N ALA A 733 41.00 11.76 -4.66
CA ALA A 733 41.14 12.68 -3.54
C ALA A 733 40.85 12.03 -2.17
N ASP A 734 40.17 10.87 -2.13
CA ASP A 734 39.88 10.13 -0.91
C ASP A 734 41.05 9.24 -0.46
N ASN A 735 42.13 9.10 -1.25
CA ASN A 735 43.29 8.29 -0.85
C ASN A 735 43.96 8.83 0.42
N GLU A 736 44.40 10.09 0.41
CA GLU A 736 45.04 10.74 1.56
C GLU A 736 44.10 10.80 2.77
N ARG A 737 42.80 10.95 2.52
CA ARG A 737 41.77 11.01 3.56
C ARG A 737 41.52 9.66 4.21
N GLY A 738 41.54 8.59 3.41
CA GLY A 738 41.53 7.22 3.92
C GLY A 738 42.73 6.99 4.83
N ASP A 739 43.93 7.41 4.40
CA ASP A 739 45.13 7.30 5.22
C ASP A 739 45.05 8.09 6.52
N GLU A 740 44.58 9.34 6.48
CA GLU A 740 44.36 10.17 7.66
C GLU A 740 43.31 9.56 8.60
N TYR A 741 42.20 9.05 8.06
CA TYR A 741 41.15 8.42 8.85
C TYR A 741 41.69 7.22 9.63
N PHE A 742 42.41 6.31 8.98
CA PHE A 742 42.96 5.12 9.65
C PHE A 742 44.15 5.41 10.56
N ALA A 743 44.87 6.51 10.35
CA ALA A 743 45.97 6.92 11.23
C ALA A 743 45.44 7.59 12.52
N ASP A 744 44.47 8.49 12.38
CA ASP A 744 44.09 9.40 13.45
C ASP A 744 42.74 9.07 14.09
N THR A 745 41.94 8.17 13.52
CA THR A 745 40.67 7.73 14.11
C THR A 745 40.80 6.39 14.78
N GLU A 746 40.35 6.32 16.03
CA GLU A 746 40.32 5.09 16.79
C GLU A 746 38.96 4.40 16.66
N VAL A 747 38.92 3.31 15.91
CA VAL A 747 37.70 2.50 15.74
C VAL A 747 37.73 1.32 16.70
N VAL A 748 36.74 1.22 17.58
CA VAL A 748 36.61 0.12 18.56
C VAL A 748 35.29 -0.59 18.41
N VAL A 749 35.35 -1.92 18.21
CA VAL A 749 34.17 -2.78 18.17
C VAL A 749 33.90 -3.35 19.55
N TRP A 750 32.73 -3.04 20.09
CA TRP A 750 32.23 -3.51 21.37
C TRP A 750 31.18 -4.60 21.18
N THR A 751 31.25 -5.64 22.01
CA THR A 751 30.39 -6.83 21.90
C THR A 751 29.76 -7.15 23.27
N PRO A 752 28.67 -6.46 23.66
CA PRO A 752 27.96 -6.72 24.93
C PRO A 752 27.69 -8.22 25.12
N ARG A 753 27.87 -8.73 26.35
CA ARG A 753 27.72 -10.15 26.73
C ARG A 753 28.65 -11.17 26.06
N ARG A 754 29.60 -10.76 25.21
CA ARG A 754 30.60 -11.66 24.62
C ARG A 754 31.97 -11.41 25.23
N SER A 755 32.36 -12.28 26.16
CA SER A 755 33.67 -12.22 26.82
C SER A 755 34.85 -12.50 25.88
N THR A 756 34.60 -13.21 24.77
CA THR A 756 35.61 -13.47 23.73
C THR A 756 35.91 -12.25 22.87
N GLY A 757 35.06 -11.21 22.86
CA GLY A 757 35.33 -9.95 22.18
C GLY A 757 35.74 -8.85 23.16
N ARG A 758 35.16 -7.65 23.01
CA ARG A 758 35.26 -6.56 23.99
C ARG A 758 33.90 -6.38 24.69
N PRO A 759 33.66 -7.08 25.82
CA PRO A 759 32.38 -7.01 26.50
C PRO A 759 32.11 -5.61 27.06
N LEU A 760 30.90 -5.10 26.80
CA LEU A 760 30.32 -3.94 27.49
C LEU A 760 29.30 -4.39 28.52
N SER A 761 29.30 -3.73 29.67
CA SER A 761 28.32 -3.92 30.75
C SER A 761 27.95 -2.59 31.40
N PHE A 762 26.79 -2.52 32.04
CA PHE A 762 26.42 -1.37 32.85
C PHE A 762 26.89 -1.61 34.28
N GLN A 763 27.83 -0.76 34.72
CA GLN A 763 28.33 -0.77 36.09
C GLN A 763 27.40 0.10 36.94
N PRO A 764 26.69 -0.47 37.93
CA PRO A 764 25.74 0.30 38.73
C PRO A 764 26.42 1.15 39.81
N LEU A 765 27.71 0.91 40.07
CA LEU A 765 28.51 1.70 41.01
C LEU A 765 29.40 2.66 40.22
N PRO A 766 29.41 3.96 40.57
CA PRO A 766 30.34 4.93 40.00
C PRO A 766 31.77 4.67 40.48
N ASP A 767 32.75 5.32 39.85
CA ASP A 767 34.12 5.36 40.35
C ASP A 767 34.22 6.25 41.58
N PHE A 768 33.87 5.70 42.74
CA PHE A 768 33.96 6.42 44.02
C PHE A 768 35.37 6.96 44.28
N ALA A 769 36.42 6.26 43.85
CA ALA A 769 37.80 6.66 44.11
C ALA A 769 38.14 8.03 43.50
N SER A 770 37.52 8.37 42.37
CA SER A 770 37.71 9.66 41.70
C SER A 770 37.08 10.86 42.42
N VAL A 771 36.11 10.60 43.31
CA VAL A 771 35.32 11.64 44.01
C VAL A 771 35.49 11.59 45.54
N LEU A 772 36.38 10.72 46.07
CA LEU A 772 36.59 10.56 47.51
C LEU A 772 37.04 11.85 48.23
N ASP A 773 37.71 12.75 47.51
CA ASP A 773 38.29 13.97 48.05
C ASP A 773 37.29 15.16 48.09
N ASP A 774 36.09 14.99 47.51
CA ASP A 774 35.01 15.99 47.51
C ASP A 774 33.74 15.39 48.14
N ASP A 775 33.39 15.86 49.34
CA ASP A 775 32.26 15.32 50.13
C ASP A 775 30.91 15.46 49.40
N ASP A 776 30.71 16.54 48.63
CA ASP A 776 29.47 16.78 47.89
C ASP A 776 29.40 15.86 46.66
N GLU A 777 30.48 15.75 45.88
CA GLU A 777 30.56 14.83 44.74
C GLU A 777 30.48 13.35 45.17
N PHE A 778 31.08 13.00 46.31
CA PHE A 778 30.98 11.67 46.90
C PHE A 778 29.54 11.36 47.33
N SER A 779 28.85 12.30 47.98
CA SER A 779 27.46 12.10 48.37
C SER A 779 26.54 11.96 47.16
N ASP A 780 26.76 12.73 46.10
CA ASP A 780 26.03 12.61 44.84
C ASP A 780 26.30 11.26 44.14
N ALA A 781 27.53 10.77 44.17
CA ALA A 781 27.88 9.44 43.68
C ALA A 781 27.16 8.33 44.46
N VAL A 782 27.03 8.47 45.79
CA VAL A 782 26.26 7.53 46.63
C VAL A 782 24.78 7.55 46.25
N GLU A 783 24.15 8.72 46.13
CA GLU A 783 22.74 8.80 45.73
C GLU A 783 22.50 8.24 44.32
N SER A 784 23.43 8.49 43.39
CA SER A 784 23.38 7.91 42.04
C SER A 784 23.44 6.37 42.08
N ALA A 785 24.31 5.79 42.91
CA ALA A 785 24.41 4.35 43.08
C ALA A 785 23.14 3.76 43.72
N VAL A 786 22.58 4.43 44.75
CA VAL A 786 21.30 4.03 45.39
C VAL A 786 20.18 3.99 44.34
N ALA A 787 20.04 5.05 43.55
CA ALA A 787 19.01 5.14 42.52
C ALA A 787 19.16 4.03 41.44
N ALA A 788 20.39 3.67 41.07
CA ALA A 788 20.66 2.60 40.11
C ALA A 788 20.33 1.20 40.67
N LEU A 789 20.57 0.97 41.96
CA LEU A 789 20.38 -0.33 42.60
C LEU A 789 18.95 -0.57 43.11
N GLU A 790 18.21 0.48 43.49
CA GLU A 790 16.85 0.37 44.06
C GLU A 790 15.88 -0.53 43.27
N PRO A 791 15.74 -0.38 41.93
CA PRO A 791 14.83 -1.22 41.15
C PRO A 791 15.25 -2.69 41.13
N ARG A 792 16.56 -2.96 41.16
CA ARG A 792 17.14 -4.32 41.13
C ARG A 792 17.14 -4.97 42.51
N ALA A 793 17.13 -4.16 43.56
CA ALA A 793 16.99 -4.61 44.93
C ALA A 793 15.53 -4.83 45.36
N LEU A 794 14.56 -4.60 44.46
CA LEU A 794 13.11 -4.73 44.67
C LEU A 794 12.54 -3.80 45.76
N ILE A 795 13.10 -2.59 45.87
CA ILE A 795 12.58 -1.56 46.78
C ILE A 795 11.42 -0.84 46.07
N VAL A 796 10.17 -1.17 46.42
CA VAL A 796 8.95 -0.64 45.76
C VAL A 796 8.10 0.22 46.71
N GLY A 797 7.74 1.41 46.24
CA GLY A 797 6.83 2.33 46.94
C GLY A 797 7.42 2.99 48.19
N ASN A 798 6.55 3.58 49.01
CA ASN A 798 6.92 4.36 50.20
C ASN A 798 6.51 3.67 51.52
N THR A 799 6.59 2.35 51.57
CA THR A 799 6.25 1.59 52.80
C THR A 799 7.32 1.77 53.88
N ALA A 800 6.96 1.53 55.15
CA ALA A 800 7.92 1.57 56.25
C ALA A 800 9.07 0.55 56.10
N LYS A 801 8.85 -0.57 55.40
CA LYS A 801 9.93 -1.51 55.03
C LYS A 801 10.79 -0.92 53.92
N ALA A 802 10.20 -0.42 52.84
CA ALA A 802 10.93 0.16 51.71
C ALA A 802 11.80 1.36 52.12
N ASN A 803 11.29 2.26 52.96
CA ASN A 803 12.05 3.40 53.48
C ASN A 803 13.25 2.95 54.33
N ARG A 804 13.09 1.90 55.16
CA ARG A 804 14.19 1.33 55.95
C ARG A 804 15.21 0.61 55.06
N SER A 805 14.77 -0.19 54.08
CA SER A 805 15.65 -0.84 53.10
C SER A 805 16.47 0.18 52.29
N ARG A 806 15.86 1.29 51.87
CA ARG A 806 16.54 2.39 51.18
C ARG A 806 17.60 3.06 52.06
N ALA A 807 17.29 3.29 53.33
CA ALA A 807 18.24 3.84 54.30
C ALA A 807 19.44 2.90 54.51
N VAL A 808 19.19 1.60 54.72
CA VAL A 808 20.25 0.58 54.86
C VAL A 808 21.11 0.49 53.60
N LEU A 809 20.51 0.50 52.40
CA LEU A 809 21.24 0.47 51.14
C LEU A 809 22.17 1.69 50.99
N ARG A 810 21.69 2.88 51.34
CA ARG A 810 22.46 4.14 51.30
C ARG A 810 23.62 4.13 52.30
N GLU A 811 23.38 3.75 53.55
CA GLU A 811 24.42 3.70 54.60
C GLU A 811 25.50 2.67 54.25
N ALA A 812 25.10 1.50 53.75
CA ALA A 812 26.03 0.47 53.28
C ALA A 812 26.87 0.95 52.08
N LEU A 813 26.26 1.64 51.11
CA LEU A 813 26.99 2.20 49.96
C LEU A 813 27.96 3.29 50.37
N ARG A 814 27.58 4.18 51.29
CA ARG A 814 28.48 5.22 51.80
C ARG A 814 29.67 4.61 52.53
N TYR A 815 29.46 3.58 53.34
CA TYR A 815 30.53 2.85 54.01
C TYR A 815 31.44 2.12 53.02
N TYR A 816 30.88 1.40 52.05
CA TYR A 816 31.66 0.64 51.07
C TYR A 816 32.39 1.55 50.07
N GLY A 817 31.75 2.63 49.65
CA GLY A 817 32.25 3.62 48.70
C GLY A 817 33.53 4.31 49.17
N ALA A 818 33.74 4.41 50.49
CA ALA A 818 34.96 4.95 51.09
C ALA A 818 36.19 4.04 50.96
N SER A 819 36.04 2.83 50.42
CA SER A 819 37.13 1.88 50.21
C SER A 819 37.86 2.10 48.89
N ARG A 820 39.14 1.70 48.82
CA ARG A 820 40.02 1.94 47.65
C ARG A 820 39.66 1.13 46.39
N SER A 821 38.78 0.13 46.48
CA SER A 821 38.36 -0.68 45.35
C SER A 821 36.94 -1.17 45.55
N VAL A 822 36.02 -0.52 44.84
CA VAL A 822 34.57 -0.72 44.97
C VAL A 822 34.09 -1.52 43.77
N THR A 823 33.50 -2.69 44.02
CA THR A 823 32.89 -3.52 42.97
C THR A 823 31.48 -3.95 43.38
N LEU A 824 30.60 -4.18 42.41
CA LEU A 824 29.24 -4.65 42.74
C LEU A 824 29.26 -5.99 43.49
N SER A 825 30.13 -6.93 43.08
CA SER A 825 30.26 -8.21 43.78
C SER A 825 30.68 -8.02 45.22
N GLY A 826 31.72 -7.21 45.47
CA GLY A 826 32.17 -6.92 46.83
C GLY A 826 31.12 -6.18 47.66
N PHE A 827 30.30 -5.33 47.04
CA PHE A 827 29.18 -4.69 47.71
C PHE A 827 28.06 -5.69 48.07
N ILE A 828 27.71 -6.60 47.16
CA ILE A 828 26.75 -7.68 47.43
C ILE A 828 27.23 -8.59 48.57
N ASP A 829 28.54 -8.86 48.62
CA ASP A 829 29.14 -9.66 49.69
C ASP A 829 29.10 -8.90 51.03
N LEU A 830 29.38 -7.59 51.04
CA LEU A 830 29.22 -6.75 52.23
C LEU A 830 27.77 -6.73 52.71
N LEU A 831 26.78 -6.64 51.83
CA LEU A 831 25.36 -6.69 52.21
C LEU A 831 24.98 -8.03 52.86
N GLY A 832 25.64 -9.13 52.46
CA GLY A 832 25.47 -10.45 53.06
C GLY A 832 25.99 -10.54 54.51
N ASP A 833 26.99 -9.75 54.85
CA ASP A 833 27.59 -9.67 56.20
C ASP A 833 27.90 -8.23 56.61
N LEU A 834 26.84 -7.41 56.74
CA LEU A 834 26.97 -6.00 57.07
C LEU A 834 27.48 -5.82 58.52
N PRO A 835 28.57 -5.04 58.76
CA PRO A 835 29.06 -4.75 60.10
C PRO A 835 28.04 -3.97 60.95
N ASP A 836 28.02 -4.23 62.26
CA ASP A 836 27.01 -3.71 63.19
C ASP A 836 27.07 -2.17 63.38
N ASP A 837 28.19 -1.54 63.05
CA ASP A 837 28.43 -0.10 63.16
C ASP A 837 28.04 0.70 61.92
N VAL A 838 27.69 0.04 60.81
CA VAL A 838 27.33 0.72 59.54
C VAL A 838 25.92 1.33 59.57
N SER A 839 24.98 0.73 60.29
CA SER A 839 23.59 1.22 60.36
C SER A 839 22.99 1.06 61.76
N ALA A 840 22.44 2.15 62.31
CA ALA A 840 21.80 2.15 63.63
C ALA A 840 20.36 1.59 63.63
N LEU A 841 19.84 1.14 62.48
CA LEU A 841 18.47 0.65 62.36
C LEU A 841 18.31 -0.75 62.96
N GLY A 842 17.29 -0.92 63.82
CA GLY A 842 16.92 -2.19 64.46
C GLY A 842 16.31 -3.22 63.50
N SER A 843 17.14 -3.71 62.57
CA SER A 843 16.97 -4.85 61.64
C SER A 843 17.92 -4.72 60.43
N ALA A 844 18.93 -3.85 60.48
CA ALA A 844 19.77 -3.52 59.32
C ALA A 844 20.40 -4.75 58.67
N ARG A 845 20.97 -5.67 59.46
CA ARG A 845 21.61 -6.90 58.95
C ARG A 845 20.64 -7.82 58.19
N ALA A 846 19.42 -7.97 58.68
CA ALA A 846 18.40 -8.79 58.01
C ALA A 846 17.93 -8.14 56.69
N LEU A 847 17.74 -6.81 56.68
CA LEU A 847 17.38 -6.08 55.47
C LEU A 847 18.52 -6.06 54.46
N ALA A 848 19.76 -5.87 54.89
CA ALA A 848 20.95 -5.91 54.05
C ALA A 848 21.12 -7.29 53.39
N ALA A 849 20.96 -8.38 54.15
CA ALA A 849 21.02 -9.73 53.61
C ALA A 849 19.92 -9.99 52.56
N GLU A 850 18.69 -9.51 52.78
CA GLU A 850 17.60 -9.58 51.79
C GLU A 850 17.94 -8.78 50.51
N LEU A 851 18.47 -7.57 50.66
CA LEU A 851 18.90 -6.73 49.53
C LEU A 851 20.05 -7.38 48.75
N GLY A 852 21.04 -7.96 49.44
CA GLY A 852 22.16 -8.67 48.83
C GLY A 852 21.69 -9.90 48.04
N GLN A 853 20.71 -10.66 48.56
CA GLN A 853 20.10 -11.78 47.82
C GLN A 853 19.36 -11.31 46.56
N ASN A 854 18.57 -10.24 46.66
CA ASN A 854 17.85 -9.67 45.51
C ASN A 854 18.81 -9.17 44.43
N LEU A 855 19.87 -8.45 44.82
CA LEU A 855 20.89 -7.97 43.89
C LEU A 855 21.69 -9.11 43.27
N ARG A 856 22.05 -10.15 44.04
CA ARG A 856 22.72 -11.34 43.51
C ARG A 856 21.83 -12.07 42.50
N ALA A 857 20.53 -12.20 42.77
CA ALA A 857 19.57 -12.75 41.82
C ALA A 857 19.46 -11.88 40.56
N ALA A 858 19.47 -10.55 40.70
CA ALA A 858 19.45 -9.63 39.57
C ALA A 858 20.68 -9.76 38.66
N THR A 859 21.89 -9.92 39.22
CA THR A 859 23.12 -10.17 38.44
C THR A 859 23.08 -11.51 37.69
N VAL A 860 22.45 -12.53 38.26
CA VAL A 860 22.26 -13.83 37.57
C VAL A 860 21.24 -13.73 36.44
N ASN A 861 20.13 -13.04 36.68
CA ASN A 861 19.03 -12.91 35.72
C ASN A 861 19.31 -11.90 34.60
N ASP A 862 20.15 -10.88 34.87
CA ASP A 862 20.52 -9.83 33.93
C ASP A 862 22.05 -9.72 33.82
N PRO A 863 22.69 -10.46 32.88
CA PRO A 863 24.15 -10.43 32.72
C PRO A 863 24.73 -9.09 32.25
N LEU A 864 23.90 -8.10 31.90
CA LEU A 864 24.35 -6.73 31.60
C LEU A 864 24.50 -5.89 32.89
N PHE A 865 23.86 -6.29 33.98
CA PHE A 865 23.92 -5.61 35.28
C PHE A 865 25.09 -6.11 36.12
N GLY A 866 26.15 -5.28 36.22
CA GLY A 866 27.37 -5.64 36.94
C GLY A 866 28.16 -6.80 36.30
N GLY A 867 27.96 -7.03 35.01
CA GLY A 867 28.69 -8.03 34.23
C GLY A 867 30.18 -7.68 34.04
N ALA A 868 31.00 -8.69 33.73
CA ALA A 868 32.41 -8.49 33.40
C ALA A 868 32.58 -7.73 32.07
N GLY A 869 33.49 -6.76 32.03
CA GLY A 869 33.79 -5.97 30.83
C GLY A 869 33.97 -4.48 31.12
N THR A 870 34.12 -3.69 30.05
CA THR A 870 34.22 -2.24 30.13
C THR A 870 32.85 -1.63 30.42
N ALA A 871 32.80 -0.59 31.25
CA ALA A 871 31.57 0.13 31.51
C ALA A 871 31.04 0.76 30.20
N ALA A 872 29.73 0.61 29.94
CA ALA A 872 29.02 1.29 28.87
C ALA A 872 28.81 2.79 29.18
N ASP A 873 29.91 3.46 29.54
CA ASP A 873 29.99 4.88 29.86
C ASP A 873 30.22 5.69 28.58
N PRO A 874 29.34 6.65 28.25
CA PRO A 874 29.55 7.58 27.15
C PRO A 874 30.92 8.26 27.15
N GLY A 875 31.52 8.52 28.32
CA GLY A 875 32.87 9.09 28.42
C GLY A 875 33.92 8.18 27.79
N VAL A 876 33.85 6.87 28.06
CA VAL A 876 34.72 5.87 27.43
C VAL A 876 34.40 5.73 25.94
N LEU A 877 33.11 5.73 25.58
CA LEU A 877 32.68 5.46 24.21
C LEU A 877 32.92 6.64 23.25
N LEU A 878 33.06 7.87 23.73
CA LEU A 878 33.26 9.07 22.90
C LEU A 878 34.66 9.70 23.05
N THR A 879 35.47 9.31 24.03
CA THR A 879 36.80 9.89 24.22
C THR A 879 37.86 9.04 23.52
N PRO A 880 38.63 9.60 22.56
CA PRO A 880 39.74 8.89 21.94
C PRO A 880 40.90 8.68 22.92
N SER A 881 41.68 7.62 22.72
CA SER A 881 42.93 7.38 23.43
C SER A 881 43.95 8.46 23.02
N PRO A 882 44.96 8.77 23.85
CA PRO A 882 45.99 9.76 23.52
C PRO A 882 46.64 9.45 22.16
N GLY A 883 46.70 10.47 21.29
CA GLY A 883 47.25 10.34 19.94
C GLY A 883 46.20 10.23 18.82
N TYR A 884 44.96 9.89 19.16
CA TYR A 884 43.85 9.86 18.20
C TYR A 884 43.01 11.14 18.26
N ARG A 885 42.50 11.59 17.12
CA ARG A 885 41.64 12.79 17.01
C ARG A 885 40.18 12.50 17.34
N ALA A 886 39.70 11.29 17.07
CA ALA A 886 38.30 10.90 17.23
C ALA A 886 38.15 9.42 17.59
N ARG A 887 37.07 9.11 18.29
CA ARG A 887 36.65 7.76 18.67
C ARG A 887 35.43 7.33 17.86
N VAL A 888 35.48 6.17 17.22
CA VAL A 888 34.31 5.51 16.62
C VAL A 888 34.04 4.22 17.38
N SER A 889 33.08 4.27 18.30
CA SER A 889 32.67 3.11 19.10
C SER A 889 31.51 2.39 18.41
N VAL A 890 31.80 1.27 17.76
CA VAL A 890 30.79 0.42 17.12
C VAL A 890 30.30 -0.62 18.11
N ILE A 891 29.03 -0.57 18.50
CA ILE A 891 28.40 -1.53 19.41
C ILE A 891 27.66 -2.57 18.57
N SER A 892 28.27 -3.73 18.41
CA SER A 892 27.66 -4.90 17.75
C SER A 892 26.67 -5.58 18.70
N MET A 893 25.46 -5.86 18.21
CA MET A 893 24.43 -6.53 19.01
C MET A 893 24.50 -8.07 18.96
N VAL A 894 25.62 -8.65 18.50
CA VAL A 894 25.80 -10.10 18.33
C VAL A 894 25.70 -10.92 19.62
N GLY A 895 25.90 -10.29 20.78
CA GLY A 895 25.69 -10.90 22.09
C GLY A 895 24.31 -10.69 22.72
N LEU A 896 23.45 -9.90 22.08
CA LEU A 896 22.08 -9.61 22.54
C LEU A 896 21.12 -10.44 21.69
N THR A 897 20.66 -11.56 22.24
CA THR A 897 20.02 -12.66 21.48
C THR A 897 18.55 -12.43 21.19
N ASN A 898 17.88 -11.52 21.90
CA ASN A 898 16.48 -11.16 21.66
C ASN A 898 16.28 -9.64 21.60
N GLU A 899 15.14 -9.23 21.06
CA GLU A 899 14.81 -7.83 20.83
C GLU A 899 14.70 -7.03 22.13
N GLN A 900 14.04 -7.59 23.15
CA GLN A 900 13.90 -6.98 24.46
C GLN A 900 15.26 -6.65 25.13
N GLN A 901 16.27 -7.51 24.97
CA GLN A 901 17.64 -7.24 25.45
C GLN A 901 18.32 -6.11 24.67
N ARG A 902 18.09 -6.05 23.36
CA ARG A 902 18.62 -4.98 22.51
C ARG A 902 17.99 -3.64 22.88
N GLU A 903 16.66 -3.58 22.96
CA GLU A 903 15.92 -2.39 23.39
C GLU A 903 16.33 -1.94 24.79
N GLY A 904 16.42 -2.88 25.75
CA GLY A 904 16.82 -2.59 27.13
C GLY A 904 18.24 -2.02 27.23
N PHE A 905 19.19 -2.59 26.49
CA PHE A 905 20.55 -2.08 26.39
C PHE A 905 20.59 -0.67 25.78
N VAL A 906 19.90 -0.46 24.66
CA VAL A 906 19.84 0.84 23.97
C VAL A 906 19.20 1.89 24.87
N ASN A 907 18.12 1.57 25.59
CA ASN A 907 17.49 2.48 26.52
C ASN A 907 18.46 2.96 27.61
N GLN A 908 19.17 2.02 28.26
CA GLN A 908 20.12 2.35 29.32
C GLN A 908 21.29 3.19 28.80
N LEU A 909 21.84 2.84 27.63
CA LEU A 909 22.91 3.61 26.99
C LEU A 909 22.45 5.04 26.64
N GLN A 910 21.25 5.19 26.07
CA GLN A 910 20.69 6.48 25.69
C GLN A 910 20.43 7.37 26.91
N MET A 911 19.97 6.79 28.03
CA MET A 911 19.79 7.51 29.29
C MET A 911 21.14 7.98 29.85
N ALA A 912 22.15 7.11 29.87
CA ALA A 912 23.51 7.46 30.29
C ALA A 912 24.09 8.57 29.40
N LEU A 913 23.94 8.44 28.09
CA LEU A 913 24.37 9.45 27.11
C LEU A 913 23.68 10.79 27.33
N PHE A 914 22.36 10.79 27.58
CA PHE A 914 21.62 12.02 27.84
C PHE A 914 22.09 12.74 29.11
N ALA A 915 22.41 11.99 30.16
CA ALA A 915 22.99 12.55 31.39
C ALA A 915 24.41 13.09 31.14
N TRP A 916 25.23 12.36 30.39
CA TRP A 916 26.60 12.72 30.10
C TRP A 916 26.70 14.01 29.27
N ILE A 917 25.92 14.15 28.19
CA ILE A 917 25.95 15.36 27.33
C ILE A 917 25.46 16.62 28.05
N LYS A 918 24.64 16.50 29.10
CA LYS A 918 24.22 17.63 29.94
C LYS A 918 25.37 18.20 30.75
N ARG A 919 26.25 17.32 31.26
CA ARG A 919 27.45 17.69 32.01
C ARG A 919 28.60 18.09 31.09
N HIS A 920 28.62 17.54 29.87
CA HIS A 920 29.66 17.78 28.86
C HIS A 920 29.06 18.34 27.56
N PRO A 921 28.43 19.53 27.59
CA PRO A 921 27.89 20.14 26.38
C PRO A 921 29.01 20.43 25.37
N ALA A 922 28.67 20.49 24.08
CA ALA A 922 29.66 20.71 23.03
C ALA A 922 30.46 22.03 23.17
N GLY A 923 29.87 23.05 23.82
CA GLY A 923 30.46 24.38 23.93
C GLY A 923 30.67 25.01 22.55
N ASP A 924 31.88 25.51 22.31
CA ASP A 924 32.28 26.15 21.04
C ASP A 924 32.53 25.13 19.90
N ARG A 925 32.59 23.83 20.19
CA ARG A 925 32.77 22.80 19.15
C ARG A 925 31.51 22.73 18.28
N PRO A 926 31.61 22.71 16.94
CA PRO A 926 30.43 22.70 16.07
C PRO A 926 29.54 21.46 16.29
N LEU A 927 30.11 20.33 16.69
CA LEU A 927 29.38 19.11 17.04
C LEU A 927 30.12 18.39 18.18
N GLY A 928 29.39 17.99 19.22
CA GLY A 928 29.95 17.36 20.42
C GLY A 928 30.17 15.86 20.29
N GLY A 929 29.41 15.20 19.40
CA GLY A 929 29.47 13.78 19.09
C GLY A 929 28.27 13.33 18.25
N LEU A 930 28.28 12.07 17.81
CA LEU A 930 27.18 11.43 17.10
C LEU A 930 26.68 10.17 17.80
N LEU A 931 25.36 9.98 17.81
CA LEU A 931 24.73 8.68 18.02
C LEU A 931 24.12 8.20 16.71
N VAL A 932 24.60 7.08 16.18
CA VAL A 932 24.13 6.48 14.94
C VAL A 932 23.30 5.24 15.26
N MET A 933 22.08 5.20 14.73
CA MET A 933 21.12 4.12 14.91
C MET A 933 20.75 3.55 13.54
N ASP A 934 21.39 2.43 13.17
CA ASP A 934 20.94 1.65 12.01
C ASP A 934 19.74 0.77 12.36
N GLU A 935 18.85 0.57 11.40
CA GLU A 935 17.51 -0.02 11.60
C GLU A 935 16.76 0.59 12.79
N ALA A 936 16.72 1.93 12.85
CA ALA A 936 16.17 2.69 13.97
C ALA A 936 14.71 2.32 14.33
N GLN A 937 13.95 1.78 13.38
CA GLN A 937 12.58 1.29 13.62
C GLN A 937 12.52 0.15 14.64
N ASN A 938 13.61 -0.62 14.81
CA ASN A 938 13.68 -1.69 15.82
C ASN A 938 13.76 -1.12 17.25
N PHE A 939 14.13 0.14 17.41
CA PHE A 939 14.30 0.79 18.72
C PHE A 939 13.26 1.87 19.01
N ALA A 940 12.68 2.48 17.97
CA ALA A 940 11.61 3.47 18.07
C ALA A 940 10.59 3.28 16.93
N PRO A 941 9.80 2.18 16.96
CA PRO A 941 8.80 1.91 15.94
C PRO A 941 7.62 2.88 16.00
N SER A 942 6.86 2.98 14.90
CA SER A 942 5.64 3.79 14.82
C SER A 942 4.37 3.08 15.32
N SER A 943 4.36 1.73 15.30
CA SER A 943 3.16 0.92 15.59
C SER A 943 2.95 0.62 17.08
N HIS A 944 4.02 0.65 17.88
CA HIS A 944 3.98 0.34 19.30
C HIS A 944 5.16 0.99 20.03
N THR A 945 5.16 0.94 21.36
CA THR A 945 6.24 1.48 22.20
C THR A 945 7.17 0.37 22.66
N THR A 946 8.47 0.51 22.40
CA THR A 946 9.55 -0.36 22.91
C THR A 946 10.15 0.19 24.20
N ALA A 947 11.01 -0.59 24.86
CA ALA A 947 11.72 -0.11 26.06
C ALA A 947 12.62 1.13 25.79
N SER A 948 13.12 1.32 24.57
CA SER A 948 13.96 2.45 24.16
C SER A 948 13.24 3.58 23.42
N THR A 949 11.92 3.47 23.17
CA THR A 949 11.18 4.48 22.41
C THR A 949 11.24 5.85 23.11
N HIS A 950 10.94 5.91 24.41
CA HIS A 950 10.90 7.17 25.15
C HIS A 950 12.25 7.86 25.26
N SER A 951 13.33 7.11 25.52
CA SER A 951 14.69 7.64 25.59
C SER A 951 15.19 8.12 24.22
N THR A 952 14.86 7.41 23.14
CA THR A 952 15.15 7.83 21.76
C THR A 952 14.47 9.17 21.43
N LEU A 953 13.18 9.31 21.75
CA LEU A 953 12.43 10.55 21.51
C LEU A 953 12.92 11.71 22.39
N ALA A 954 13.31 11.44 23.63
CA ALA A 954 13.89 12.44 24.52
C ALA A 954 15.22 12.98 23.96
N LEU A 955 16.10 12.10 23.46
CA LEU A 955 17.32 12.51 22.79
C LEU A 955 17.03 13.29 21.50
N SER A 956 16.15 12.78 20.62
CA SER A 956 15.79 13.45 19.36
C SER A 956 15.19 14.85 19.54
N SER A 957 14.60 15.16 20.69
CA SER A 957 14.00 16.48 20.96
C SER A 957 14.94 17.43 21.71
N GLN A 958 15.85 16.90 22.54
CA GLN A 958 16.63 17.71 23.47
C GLN A 958 18.13 17.70 23.21
N ALA A 959 18.69 16.67 22.57
CA ALA A 959 20.14 16.51 22.39
C ALA A 959 20.78 17.68 21.63
N ARG A 960 20.04 18.29 20.70
CA ARG A 960 20.46 19.47 19.93
C ARG A 960 21.04 20.60 20.80
N LYS A 961 20.44 20.86 21.98
CA LYS A 961 20.88 21.96 22.86
C LYS A 961 22.23 21.71 23.52
N TYR A 962 22.63 20.44 23.64
CA TYR A 962 23.90 20.01 24.20
C TYR A 962 24.93 19.68 23.11
N GLY A 963 24.54 19.80 21.84
CA GLY A 963 25.42 19.61 20.68
C GLY A 963 25.67 18.16 20.30
N LEU A 964 24.82 17.21 20.69
CA LEU A 964 24.85 15.84 20.20
C LEU A 964 23.97 15.70 18.94
N GLY A 965 24.54 15.16 17.86
CA GLY A 965 23.82 14.82 16.64
C GLY A 965 23.31 13.37 16.69
N LEU A 966 22.17 13.11 16.04
CA LEU A 966 21.61 11.77 15.92
C LEU A 966 21.45 11.42 14.44
N VAL A 967 21.77 10.19 14.09
CA VAL A 967 21.60 9.65 12.73
C VAL A 967 20.67 8.44 12.83
N PHE A 968 19.49 8.54 12.20
CA PHE A 968 18.50 7.48 12.16
C PHE A 968 18.46 6.92 10.74
N ALA A 969 18.73 5.62 10.59
CA ALA A 969 18.66 4.96 9.30
C ALA A 969 17.60 3.86 9.33
N THR A 970 16.72 3.83 8.33
CA THR A 970 15.64 2.85 8.24
C THR A 970 15.35 2.47 6.80
N GLN A 971 15.00 1.19 6.60
CA GLN A 971 14.47 0.71 5.33
C GLN A 971 12.96 0.89 5.21
N SER A 972 12.27 1.17 6.32
CA SER A 972 10.81 1.31 6.38
C SER A 972 10.45 2.71 6.88
N PRO A 973 10.20 3.68 5.97
CA PRO A 973 9.82 5.03 6.34
C PRO A 973 8.60 5.06 7.28
N ARG A 974 7.60 4.20 7.03
CA ARG A 974 6.41 4.07 7.88
C ARG A 974 6.72 3.42 9.23
N GLY A 975 7.76 2.60 9.32
CA GLY A 975 8.11 1.85 10.52
C GLY A 975 8.74 2.69 11.62
N LEU A 976 9.30 3.87 11.30
CA LEU A 976 9.95 4.75 12.26
C LEU A 976 8.97 5.74 12.89
N HIS A 977 9.08 5.98 14.19
CA HIS A 977 8.19 6.90 14.91
C HIS A 977 8.18 8.32 14.31
N ASN A 978 6.98 8.86 14.04
CA ASN A 978 6.76 10.09 13.25
C ASN A 978 7.45 11.35 13.79
N HIS A 979 7.71 11.41 15.10
CA HIS A 979 8.46 12.52 15.70
C HIS A 979 9.93 12.58 15.29
N ILE A 980 10.54 11.46 14.87
CA ILE A 980 11.96 11.41 14.50
C ILE A 980 12.21 12.13 13.17
N PRO A 981 11.50 11.81 12.06
CA PRO A 981 11.60 12.60 10.82
C PRO A 981 11.32 14.09 11.05
N GLY A 982 10.29 14.43 11.84
CA GLY A 982 9.92 15.82 12.13
C GLY A 982 10.99 16.62 12.88
N ASN A 983 11.85 15.96 13.66
CA ASN A 983 12.98 16.59 14.36
C ASN A 983 14.33 16.44 13.61
N SER A 984 14.33 15.84 12.42
CA SER A 984 15.53 15.65 11.60
C SER A 984 15.61 16.67 10.46
N ALA A 985 16.51 17.65 10.62
CA ALA A 985 16.73 18.72 9.66
C ALA A 985 17.38 18.23 8.37
N THR A 986 18.27 17.25 8.44
CA THR A 986 18.87 16.61 7.27
C THR A 986 18.12 15.33 6.97
N GLN A 987 17.62 15.15 5.74
CA GLN A 987 16.94 13.91 5.34
C GLN A 987 17.46 13.38 4.01
N PHE A 988 17.69 12.07 3.94
CA PHE A 988 18.07 11.37 2.73
C PHE A 988 16.96 10.39 2.34
N TYR A 989 16.58 10.40 1.07
CA TYR A 989 15.64 9.46 0.49
C TYR A 989 16.34 8.70 -0.63
N GLY A 990 16.66 7.43 -0.36
CA GLY A 990 17.30 6.53 -1.29
C GLY A 990 16.30 5.71 -2.09
N LEU A 991 16.80 4.77 -2.87
CA LEU A 991 16.00 3.81 -3.61
C LEU A 991 15.07 3.05 -2.64
N LEU A 992 13.77 3.10 -2.91
CA LEU A 992 12.74 2.33 -2.22
C LEU A 992 11.98 1.50 -3.26
N ASN A 993 11.82 0.20 -2.99
CA ASN A 993 11.22 -0.74 -3.94
C ASN A 993 9.74 -1.03 -3.64
N SER A 994 9.28 -0.79 -2.41
CA SER A 994 7.89 -1.03 -2.00
C SER A 994 7.01 0.21 -2.26
N PRO A 995 5.88 0.09 -2.98
CA PRO A 995 4.95 1.19 -3.20
C PRO A 995 4.45 1.87 -1.93
N ALA A 996 4.22 1.11 -0.86
CA ALA A 996 3.83 1.66 0.44
C ALA A 996 4.94 2.54 1.04
N GLN A 997 6.19 2.10 0.95
CA GLN A 997 7.35 2.88 1.41
C GLN A 997 7.59 4.10 0.52
N ILE A 998 7.41 3.97 -0.80
CA ILE A 998 7.51 5.07 -1.78
C ILE A 998 6.44 6.13 -1.49
N ALA A 999 5.18 5.74 -1.28
CA ALA A 999 4.09 6.66 -0.99
C ALA A 999 4.37 7.43 0.32
N VAL A 1000 4.82 6.73 1.36
CA VAL A 1000 5.18 7.36 2.64
C VAL A 1000 6.39 8.28 2.50
N ALA A 1001 7.43 7.88 1.76
CA ALA A 1001 8.59 8.72 1.50
C ALA A 1001 8.23 9.97 0.68
N ARG A 1002 7.36 9.84 -0.32
CA ARG A 1002 6.82 10.96 -1.09
C ARG A 1002 6.01 11.91 -0.21
N GLU A 1003 5.19 11.38 0.69
CA GLU A 1003 4.44 12.20 1.63
C GLU A 1003 5.35 12.92 2.63
N MET A 1004 6.35 12.22 3.19
CA MET A 1004 7.36 12.83 4.06
C MET A 1004 8.14 13.95 3.34
N ALA A 1005 8.52 13.72 2.09
CA ALA A 1005 9.18 14.74 1.26
C ALA A 1005 8.26 15.94 1.02
N ARG A 1006 6.97 15.70 0.71
CA ARG A 1006 5.96 16.73 0.49
C ARG A 1006 5.72 17.59 1.73
N VAL A 1007 5.62 16.96 2.90
CA VAL A 1007 5.52 17.65 4.21
C VAL A 1007 6.73 18.55 4.47
N LYS A 1008 7.91 18.12 4.02
CA LYS A 1008 9.16 18.90 4.10
C LYS A 1008 9.31 19.94 2.99
N GLY A 1009 8.33 20.08 2.09
CA GLY A 1009 8.30 21.07 1.03
C GLY A 1009 9.07 20.68 -0.25
N GLY A 1010 9.36 19.39 -0.45
CA GLY A 1010 10.04 18.88 -1.64
C GLY A 1010 9.30 17.76 -2.36
N LEU A 1011 9.81 17.36 -3.52
CA LEU A 1011 9.30 16.26 -4.32
C LEU A 1011 10.42 15.24 -4.58
N VAL A 1012 10.06 13.96 -4.55
CA VAL A 1012 10.95 12.82 -4.87
C VAL A 1012 10.29 11.93 -5.93
N PRO A 1013 10.05 12.46 -7.16
CA PRO A 1013 9.15 11.84 -8.13
C PRO A 1013 9.65 10.48 -8.64
N ASP A 1014 10.96 10.31 -8.80
CA ASP A 1014 11.61 9.10 -9.34
C ASP A 1014 12.39 8.32 -8.27
N ILE A 1015 11.96 8.37 -7.00
CA ILE A 1015 12.62 7.66 -5.88
C ILE A 1015 12.77 6.15 -6.12
N SER A 1016 11.85 5.53 -6.86
CA SER A 1016 11.90 4.12 -7.27
C SER A 1016 12.87 3.83 -8.42
N ARG A 1017 13.37 4.87 -9.11
CA ARG A 1017 14.31 4.78 -10.23
C ARG A 1017 15.74 5.20 -9.84
N LEU A 1018 16.00 5.52 -8.57
CA LEU A 1018 17.33 5.88 -8.07
C LEU A 1018 18.30 4.70 -8.19
N ARG A 1019 19.56 4.98 -8.56
CA ARG A 1019 20.63 3.98 -8.54
C ARG A 1019 21.22 3.83 -7.13
N SER A 1020 21.95 2.76 -6.89
CA SER A 1020 22.73 2.62 -5.65
C SER A 1020 23.71 3.79 -5.50
N GLY A 1021 23.75 4.39 -4.31
CA GLY A 1021 24.53 5.61 -4.04
C GLY A 1021 23.88 6.91 -4.53
N GLN A 1022 22.66 6.87 -5.09
CA GLN A 1022 21.88 8.06 -5.38
C GLN A 1022 20.82 8.29 -4.32
N PHE A 1023 20.73 9.54 -3.87
CA PHE A 1023 19.77 9.95 -2.85
C PHE A 1023 19.18 11.30 -3.19
N TYR A 1024 17.92 11.51 -2.85
CA TYR A 1024 17.39 12.85 -2.63
C TYR A 1024 17.81 13.34 -1.25
N LEU A 1025 18.58 14.43 -1.23
CA LEU A 1025 19.02 15.10 -0.02
C LEU A 1025 18.16 16.35 0.21
N ALA A 1026 17.55 16.41 1.40
CA ALA A 1026 16.84 17.56 1.90
C ALA A 1026 17.62 18.18 3.07
N LEU A 1027 18.20 19.36 2.83
CA LEU A 1027 18.82 20.21 3.85
C LEU A 1027 17.82 21.25 4.35
N GLU A 1028 17.99 21.72 5.58
CA GLU A 1028 17.10 22.72 6.17
C GLU A 1028 17.10 24.03 5.36
N GLY A 1029 15.91 24.46 4.91
CA GLY A 1029 15.74 25.70 4.16
C GLY A 1029 16.19 25.66 2.70
N ASN A 1030 16.68 24.52 2.20
CA ASN A 1030 17.13 24.36 0.82
C ASN A 1030 16.17 23.48 0.00
N ALA A 1031 16.26 23.60 -1.32
CA ALA A 1031 15.58 22.70 -2.24
C ALA A 1031 16.13 21.26 -2.10
N PHE A 1032 15.35 20.28 -2.54
CA PHE A 1032 15.81 18.90 -2.58
C PHE A 1032 16.84 18.73 -3.69
N HIS A 1033 17.97 18.11 -3.36
CA HIS A 1033 19.05 17.82 -4.30
C HIS A 1033 19.10 16.34 -4.59
N LYS A 1034 19.04 15.95 -5.85
CA LYS A 1034 19.39 14.58 -6.24
C LYS A 1034 20.90 14.49 -6.29
N ILE A 1035 21.52 13.76 -5.37
CA ILE A 1035 22.97 13.67 -5.24
C ILE A 1035 23.48 12.26 -5.51
N GLN A 1036 24.70 12.18 -6.06
CA GLN A 1036 25.52 10.96 -6.05
C GLN A 1036 26.48 11.04 -4.86
N THR A 1037 26.38 10.09 -3.92
CA THR A 1037 27.24 10.03 -2.75
C THR A 1037 28.58 9.37 -3.10
N PRO A 1038 29.71 9.79 -2.50
CA PRO A 1038 30.99 9.12 -2.69
C PRO A 1038 31.02 7.76 -1.98
N TRP A 1039 32.02 6.94 -2.31
CA TRP A 1039 32.34 5.73 -1.56
C TRP A 1039 32.78 6.05 -0.12
N CYS A 1040 32.52 5.12 0.82
CA CYS A 1040 33.09 5.19 2.16
C CYS A 1040 34.58 4.82 2.15
N LEU A 1041 35.34 5.39 3.08
CA LEU A 1041 36.78 5.19 3.23
C LEU A 1041 37.11 3.78 3.76
N SER A 1042 36.19 3.19 4.52
CA SER A 1042 36.29 1.82 5.03
C SER A 1042 35.71 0.77 4.11
N HIS A 1043 36.26 -0.45 4.19
CA HIS A 1043 35.88 -1.59 3.36
C HIS A 1043 34.40 -1.97 3.51
N HIS A 1044 33.67 -1.93 2.40
CA HIS A 1044 32.26 -2.33 2.31
C HIS A 1044 32.07 -3.52 1.34
N PRO A 1045 32.06 -4.76 1.83
CA PRO A 1045 31.76 -5.96 1.03
C PRO A 1045 30.24 -6.11 0.76
N PRO A 1046 29.85 -7.06 -0.13
CA PRO A 1046 28.44 -7.39 -0.35
C PRO A 1046 27.74 -8.06 0.84
N SER A 1047 28.49 -8.69 1.76
CA SER A 1047 27.95 -9.46 2.88
C SER A 1047 28.48 -8.97 4.22
N PRO A 1048 27.65 -8.93 5.29
CA PRO A 1048 28.10 -8.60 6.64
C PRO A 1048 29.11 -9.63 7.16
N PRO A 1049 29.99 -9.23 8.09
CA PRO A 1049 30.88 -10.16 8.75
C PRO A 1049 30.13 -11.21 9.57
N THR A 1050 30.73 -12.40 9.66
CA THR A 1050 30.23 -13.45 10.55
C THR A 1050 30.44 -13.08 12.02
N THR A 1051 29.76 -13.77 12.94
CA THR A 1051 29.95 -13.54 14.39
C THR A 1051 31.41 -13.69 14.81
N ASP A 1052 32.11 -14.69 14.27
CA ASP A 1052 33.52 -14.93 14.61
C ASP A 1052 34.43 -13.83 14.06
N GLU A 1053 34.14 -13.32 12.86
CA GLU A 1053 34.85 -12.16 12.30
C GLU A 1053 34.63 -10.89 13.14
N VAL A 1054 33.41 -10.64 13.61
CA VAL A 1054 33.12 -9.50 14.51
C VAL A 1054 33.89 -9.64 15.82
N LEU A 1055 33.93 -10.84 16.40
CA LEU A 1055 34.70 -11.09 17.62
C LEU A 1055 36.20 -10.92 17.39
N ALA A 1056 36.72 -11.35 16.24
CA ALA A 1056 38.11 -11.13 15.85
C ALA A 1056 38.42 -9.64 15.67
N LEU A 1057 37.53 -8.87 15.04
CA LEU A 1057 37.65 -7.40 14.92
C LEU A 1057 37.63 -6.73 16.30
N ALA A 1058 36.80 -7.21 17.23
CA ALA A 1058 36.80 -6.71 18.60
C ALA A 1058 38.10 -7.06 19.35
N GLN A 1059 38.71 -8.21 19.07
CA GLN A 1059 39.96 -8.65 19.70
C GLN A 1059 41.20 -7.92 19.18
N GLN A 1060 41.17 -7.31 17.99
CA GLN A 1060 42.32 -6.57 17.46
C GLN A 1060 42.76 -5.53 18.49
N ARG A 1061 43.95 -5.75 19.05
CA ARG A 1061 44.57 -4.86 20.03
C ARG A 1061 45.04 -3.59 19.32
N GLU A 1062 45.01 -2.47 20.04
CA GLU A 1062 45.77 -1.28 19.65
C GLU A 1062 47.21 -1.72 19.31
N PRO A 1063 47.82 -1.22 18.22
CA PRO A 1063 49.27 -1.33 18.10
C PRO A 1063 49.88 -0.67 19.35
N ALA A 1064 50.70 -1.42 20.08
CA ALA A 1064 51.46 -0.89 21.20
C ALA A 1064 52.24 0.35 20.71
N THR A 1065 52.00 1.49 21.35
CA THR A 1065 52.74 2.73 21.09
C THR A 1065 54.25 2.46 21.23
N PRO A 1066 55.09 2.89 20.28
CA PRO A 1066 56.55 2.77 20.41
C PRO A 1066 57.11 3.57 21.60
#